data_AF-A0A835DIT0-F1
#
_entry.id   AF-A0A835DIT0-F1
#
_cell.length_a   1.000
_cell.length_b   1.000
_cell.length_c   1.000
_cell.angle_alpha   90.00
_cell.angle_beta   90.00
_cell.angle_gamma   90.00
#
_symmetry.space_group_name_H-M   'P 1'
#
loop_
_entity.id
_entity.type
_entity.pdbx_description
1 polymer ?
#
loop_
_entity_poly.entity_id
_entity_poly.type
_entity_poly.pdbx_seq_one_letter_code
_entity_poly.pdbx_strand_id
1 'polypeptide(L)'
;MPNCLPQFRSPPSLDNTLVSGLFNSHNGGWNLELLQSLFSAQTIMEIRKIPTSRCQVDDRIIWNLSKSGKFSVASAAHLAESLKNSRHPSSSAIMSEIDSVSWKNLWRLRIPPKLQVFLWRLCHNTLPVTSNLLKRKVVVEEWCPLCRVDIETATHLFLECPCARSVWFGSSLSLRLPPRSVDSIQGWWNRWGHHPDFLSPELSLGAQIATLLWGIWKIRNSVVFEQAPPNPSGAIQQAKILFEEILENRISTPFVRKPVHQPWVSPREGWTKINVDGAALPSGIAAGVGAVARNHHGLILRLGKQSRRENPHFLLHLFFFFNSSSNPKTRTSTSSRTMALAVFSSSLYPSSTIFSRTHLPIPLSEEFSASIPHNYFFRSRASRQKKRVTPARAAAVEAPAASTSIQGGDKSLPGKLRVLVAGGGIGGLVFALAAKRKGFDVLVFEKDLSAIRGEGQYRGPIQIQSNALAALEAIDLEVAEEVLKAGCITGDRINGLVDGVSGNWYIKFDTFTPAAERGLPVTRVISRMTLQQIFAQAVGEDVIMNASNVVDFEDDGNKVTVMLENGQRFEGDLLVGADGIWSKVRKNLFGPKEASYSDYTCYTGIADFVPPDIESVGYRVFLGHKQYFVSSDVGAGKMQWYAFHKEPAGGVDAPNGKKERLLKIFEGWCDNVIDLILATDEDAILRRDIYDRSPIFTWGKGRVTLLGDSVHAMQPNMGQGGCMAIEDSYQLALELEKAWRQSVESGTPIDVISSLKNYERERRLRVAIIHGLARMAAIMASTYKAYLGVGLGPLSFLTKFRIPHPGRVGGRVFIDVAMPLMLSWILGGNSSKLEGRSLCCRLSDKASDQLQRWFEDDDALERALNGEWFLFPLGNKTGGALQTIHLSRDENKPSVIGNSSHADFPGISITIPSPQVSEMHARISCKDGAFFLTDLRSEHGTWITDNEGRRYRLPPNCPTQFHPSDVIVFGSDKAAYQVKVMKAPPKLTGKEEESEILYAV
;
A
#
# COMPACT_ATOMS: atom_id res chain seq x y z
N MET A 1 -3.30 14.55 11.82
CA MET A 1 -2.56 15.83 11.67
C MET A 1 -1.32 15.53 10.85
N PRO A 2 -1.12 16.10 9.67
CA PRO A 2 0.15 16.00 8.97
C PRO A 2 1.12 17.05 9.56
N ASN A 3 2.33 16.64 9.92
CA ASN A 3 3.51 17.47 10.23
C ASN A 3 3.80 17.87 11.68
N CYS A 4 3.14 17.32 12.70
CA CYS A 4 3.66 17.41 14.08
C CYS A 4 4.26 16.07 14.49
N LEU A 5 5.58 15.96 14.39
CA LEU A 5 6.32 14.84 14.95
C LEU A 5 6.43 15.04 16.47
N PRO A 6 6.03 14.06 17.29
CA PRO A 6 6.13 14.19 18.72
C PRO A 6 7.60 14.30 19.15
N GLN A 7 7.93 15.38 19.84
CA GLN A 7 9.26 15.58 20.43
C GLN A 7 9.28 14.99 21.85
N PHE A 8 10.15 14.02 22.10
CA PHE A 8 10.32 13.40 23.42
C PHE A 8 11.26 14.23 24.30
N ARG A 9 11.06 14.23 25.63
CA ARG A 9 11.88 15.03 26.57
C ARG A 9 13.25 14.45 26.88
N SER A 10 13.43 13.13 26.75
CA SER A 10 14.67 12.32 26.90
C SER A 10 14.30 10.88 26.53
N PRO A 11 15.22 9.93 26.29
CA PRO A 11 14.87 8.53 26.03
C PRO A 11 14.81 7.75 27.36
N PRO A 12 13.65 7.60 28.03
CA PRO A 12 13.45 6.39 28.83
C PRO A 12 13.44 5.19 27.88
N SER A 13 13.58 3.97 28.39
CA SER A 13 13.35 2.75 27.63
C SER A 13 11.89 2.73 27.15
N LEU A 14 11.63 3.39 26.01
CA LEU A 14 10.36 3.42 25.29
C LEU A 14 10.03 2.07 24.65
N ASP A 15 10.96 1.12 24.75
CA ASP A 15 10.79 -0.27 24.37
C ASP A 15 9.48 -0.79 24.95
N ASN A 16 8.59 -1.21 24.04
CA ASN A 16 7.30 -1.83 24.32
C ASN A 16 6.20 -0.90 24.87
N THR A 17 6.37 0.44 24.81
CA THR A 17 5.25 1.35 25.14
C THR A 17 4.28 1.46 23.98
N LEU A 18 3.04 1.01 24.17
CA LEU A 18 1.95 1.14 23.21
C LEU A 18 1.27 2.51 23.31
N VAL A 19 0.76 3.03 22.18
CA VAL A 19 -0.09 4.23 22.19
C VAL A 19 -1.33 4.03 23.07
N SER A 20 -1.85 2.80 23.18
CA SER A 20 -2.95 2.46 24.09
C SER A 20 -2.60 2.67 25.58
N GLY A 21 -1.32 2.56 25.95
CA GLY A 21 -0.83 2.83 27.31
C GLY A 21 -0.83 4.32 27.68
N LEU A 22 -0.99 5.22 26.69
CA LEU A 22 -1.10 6.66 26.91
C LEU A 22 -2.51 7.11 27.33
N PHE A 23 -3.48 6.20 27.39
CA PHE A 23 -4.84 6.48 27.87
C PHE A 23 -5.03 6.01 29.31
N ASN A 24 -5.86 6.73 30.06
CA ASN A 24 -6.32 6.30 31.37
C ASN A 24 -7.32 5.14 31.20
N SER A 25 -7.06 4.03 31.87
CA SER A 25 -7.89 2.81 31.84
C SER A 25 -9.34 3.03 32.26
N HIS A 26 -9.61 4.02 33.11
CA HIS A 26 -10.92 4.25 33.75
C HIS A 26 -11.81 5.29 33.04
N ASN A 27 -11.24 6.24 32.29
CA ASN A 27 -12.00 7.35 31.68
C ASN A 27 -11.79 7.51 30.16
N GLY A 28 -10.89 6.72 29.56
CA GLY A 28 -10.59 6.78 28.11
C GLY A 28 -9.94 8.08 27.64
N GLY A 29 -9.66 9.02 28.55
CA GLY A 29 -8.91 10.25 28.29
C GLY A 29 -7.40 10.02 28.33
N TRP A 30 -6.64 10.98 27.81
CA TRP A 30 -5.17 10.96 27.86
C TRP A 30 -4.64 10.93 29.30
N ASN A 31 -3.65 10.06 29.57
CA ASN A 31 -2.88 10.07 30.81
C ASN A 31 -1.88 11.23 30.78
N LEU A 32 -2.28 12.36 31.37
CA LEU A 32 -1.51 13.61 31.31
C LEU A 32 -0.15 13.52 32.04
N GLU A 33 -0.07 12.75 33.13
CA GLU A 33 1.18 12.55 33.87
C GLU A 33 2.21 11.80 33.01
N LEU A 34 1.77 10.70 32.39
CA LEU A 34 2.60 9.93 31.48
C LEU A 34 2.99 10.76 30.25
N LEU A 35 2.06 11.50 29.65
CA LEU A 35 2.36 12.40 28.54
C LEU A 35 3.39 13.49 28.90
N GLN A 36 3.30 14.05 30.11
CA GLN A 36 4.26 15.04 30.63
C GLN A 36 5.66 14.46 30.86
N SER A 37 5.74 13.19 31.24
CA SER A 37 7.01 12.49 31.39
C SER A 37 7.67 12.16 30.05
N LEU A 38 6.88 11.88 29.01
CA LEU A 38 7.39 11.40 27.72
C LEU A 38 7.62 12.52 26.70
N PHE A 39 6.73 13.51 26.62
CA PHE A 39 6.64 14.44 25.49
C PHE A 39 6.89 15.90 25.88
N SER A 40 7.39 16.71 24.93
CA SER A 40 7.54 18.15 25.10
C SER A 40 6.18 18.83 25.31
N ALA A 41 6.14 19.98 25.99
CA ALA A 41 4.89 20.69 26.25
C ALA A 41 4.12 21.01 24.96
N GLN A 42 4.82 21.35 23.87
CA GLN A 42 4.24 21.58 22.55
C GLN A 42 3.59 20.32 21.98
N THR A 43 4.27 19.18 22.08
CA THR A 43 3.74 17.89 21.62
C THR A 43 2.49 17.47 22.40
N ILE A 44 2.48 17.66 23.72
CA ILE A 44 1.32 17.36 24.56
C ILE A 44 0.10 18.20 24.14
N MET A 45 0.30 19.47 23.80
CA MET A 45 -0.78 20.31 23.29
C MET A 45 -1.38 19.75 22.00
N GLU A 46 -0.57 19.20 21.09
CA GLU A 46 -1.05 18.57 19.87
C GLU A 46 -1.74 17.22 20.13
N ILE A 47 -1.17 16.37 20.99
CA ILE A 47 -1.80 15.09 21.39
C ILE A 47 -3.18 15.35 22.00
N ARG A 48 -3.31 16.37 22.85
CA ARG A 48 -4.60 16.73 23.48
C ARG A 48 -5.67 17.22 22.50
N LYS A 49 -5.31 17.64 21.29
CA LYS A 49 -6.30 17.97 20.24
C LYS A 49 -6.89 16.72 19.60
N ILE A 50 -6.29 15.54 19.79
CA ILE A 50 -6.85 14.27 19.32
C ILE A 50 -8.04 13.92 20.23
N PRO A 51 -9.28 13.89 19.69
CA PRO A 51 -10.45 13.59 20.49
C PRO A 51 -10.41 12.13 20.94
N THR A 52 -10.62 11.89 22.24
CA THR A 52 -10.73 10.55 22.80
C THR A 52 -12.20 10.19 23.02
N SER A 53 -12.54 8.91 22.85
CA SER A 53 -13.89 8.44 23.16
C SER A 53 -14.08 8.41 24.68
N ARG A 54 -15.15 9.03 25.18
CA ARG A 54 -15.55 8.97 26.59
C ARG A 54 -16.30 7.67 26.95
N CYS A 55 -16.64 6.88 25.94
CA CYS A 55 -17.31 5.59 26.10
C CYS A 55 -16.47 4.51 25.42
N GLN A 56 -16.14 3.42 26.14
CA GLN A 56 -15.63 2.21 25.52
C GLN A 56 -16.79 1.55 24.75
N VAL A 57 -16.85 1.79 23.45
CA VAL A 57 -17.80 1.14 22.54
C VAL A 57 -16.96 0.44 21.48
N ASP A 58 -17.33 -0.79 21.12
CA ASP A 58 -16.63 -1.54 20.07
C ASP A 58 -16.57 -0.75 18.76
N ASP A 59 -15.41 -0.79 18.11
CA ASP A 59 -15.20 -0.17 16.82
C ASP A 59 -16.19 -0.70 15.79
N ARG A 60 -16.71 0.20 14.95
CA ARG A 60 -17.62 -0.15 13.85
C ARG A 60 -17.11 0.45 12.56
N ILE A 61 -17.05 -0.37 11.51
CA ILE A 61 -16.76 0.12 10.17
C ILE A 61 -17.91 1.03 9.74
N ILE A 62 -17.60 2.31 9.59
CA ILE A 62 -18.54 3.31 9.09
C ILE A 62 -18.06 3.85 7.75
N TRP A 63 -18.98 3.98 6.81
CA TRP A 63 -18.76 4.71 5.58
C TRP A 63 -18.79 6.21 5.86
N ASN A 64 -17.62 6.84 5.98
CA ASN A 64 -17.48 8.23 6.44
C ASN A 64 -18.20 9.26 5.56
N LEU A 65 -18.51 8.94 4.30
CA LEU A 65 -19.23 9.81 3.37
C LEU A 65 -20.76 9.73 3.54
N SER A 66 -21.22 8.96 4.53
CA SER A 66 -22.62 8.89 4.92
C SER A 66 -22.78 9.19 6.40
N LYS A 67 -23.71 10.09 6.72
CA LYS A 67 -24.08 10.42 8.11
C LYS A 67 -24.63 9.22 8.89
N SER A 68 -25.13 8.19 8.19
CA SER A 68 -25.61 6.95 8.82
C SER A 68 -24.51 5.88 8.94
N GLY A 69 -23.30 6.15 8.46
CA GLY A 69 -22.21 5.18 8.39
C GLY A 69 -22.44 4.05 7.38
N LYS A 70 -23.55 4.04 6.62
CA LYS A 70 -23.86 3.00 5.62
C LYS A 70 -23.34 3.38 4.24
N PHE A 71 -22.69 2.44 3.57
CA PHE A 71 -22.23 2.57 2.19
C PHE A 71 -23.40 2.79 1.23
N SER A 72 -23.23 3.68 0.26
CA SER A 72 -24.13 3.80 -0.89
C SER A 72 -23.35 4.07 -2.18
N VAL A 73 -23.86 3.56 -3.30
CA VAL A 73 -23.25 3.77 -4.63
C VAL A 73 -23.13 5.26 -4.96
N ALA A 74 -24.08 6.09 -4.53
CA ALA A 74 -24.04 7.54 -4.73
C ALA A 74 -22.86 8.20 -4.01
N SER A 75 -22.64 7.84 -2.73
CA SER A 75 -21.50 8.35 -1.97
C SER A 75 -20.15 7.81 -2.47
N ALA A 76 -20.11 6.60 -3.04
CA ALA A 76 -18.91 6.05 -3.67
C ALA A 76 -18.60 6.71 -5.02
N ALA A 77 -19.62 7.02 -5.82
CA ALA A 77 -19.45 7.79 -7.05
C ALA A 77 -18.93 9.21 -6.76
N HIS A 78 -19.44 9.87 -5.72
CA HIS A 78 -18.92 11.15 -5.24
C HIS A 78 -17.45 11.06 -4.77
N LEU A 79 -17.06 9.96 -4.13
CA LEU A 79 -15.65 9.72 -3.77
C LEU A 79 -14.78 9.54 -5.01
N ALA A 80 -15.20 8.72 -5.97
CA ALA A 80 -14.47 8.48 -7.20
C ALA A 80 -14.28 9.76 -8.03
N GLU A 81 -15.29 10.63 -8.02
CA GLU A 81 -15.25 11.93 -8.68
C GLU A 81 -14.38 12.96 -7.92
N SER A 82 -14.38 12.90 -6.58
CA SER A 82 -13.47 13.65 -5.70
C SER A 82 -12.00 13.25 -5.91
N LEU A 83 -11.70 11.94 -5.95
CA LEU A 83 -10.35 11.39 -6.13
C LEU A 83 -9.79 11.67 -7.53
N LYS A 84 -10.64 11.69 -8.56
CA LYS A 84 -10.23 12.12 -9.92
C LYS A 84 -9.80 13.58 -9.98
N ASN A 85 -10.32 14.42 -9.09
CA ASN A 85 -10.04 15.85 -9.05
C ASN A 85 -8.94 16.24 -8.06
N SER A 86 -8.35 15.30 -7.30
CA SER A 86 -7.35 15.56 -6.26
C SER A 86 -6.07 14.75 -6.48
N ARG A 87 -5.05 15.39 -7.10
CA ARG A 87 -3.67 14.87 -7.19
C ARG A 87 -2.77 15.18 -5.97
N HIS A 88 -3.33 15.65 -4.85
CA HIS A 88 -2.62 15.75 -3.57
C HIS A 88 -3.57 15.47 -2.40
N PRO A 89 -3.23 14.59 -1.45
CA PRO A 89 -4.05 14.35 -0.27
C PRO A 89 -3.84 15.48 0.74
N SER A 90 -4.83 16.38 0.87
CA SER A 90 -4.91 17.31 2.01
C SER A 90 -5.91 16.80 3.03
N SER A 91 -5.39 16.35 4.16
CA SER A 91 -6.14 16.02 5.38
C SER A 91 -6.59 17.31 6.08
N SER A 92 -7.81 17.75 5.78
CA SER A 92 -8.50 18.79 6.56
C SER A 92 -9.99 18.52 6.59
N ALA A 93 -10.36 17.42 7.27
CA ALA A 93 -11.72 17.17 7.73
C ALA A 93 -11.72 17.11 9.26
N ILE A 94 -11.18 18.14 9.93
CA ILE A 94 -11.47 18.53 11.32
C ILE A 94 -11.08 20.01 11.39
N MET A 95 -12.07 20.91 11.33
CA MET A 95 -11.94 22.26 11.89
C MET A 95 -12.96 22.36 13.02
N SER A 96 -12.46 22.79 14.17
CA SER A 96 -13.11 22.93 15.46
C SER A 96 -14.31 23.89 15.47
N GLU A 97 -15.26 23.59 16.33
CA GLU A 97 -16.55 24.25 16.61
C GLU A 97 -16.47 25.68 17.22
N ILE A 98 -15.42 26.46 16.98
CA ILE A 98 -15.27 27.81 17.58
C ILE A 98 -15.36 28.97 16.57
N ASP A 99 -15.41 28.72 15.26
CA ASP A 99 -15.69 29.78 14.26
C ASP A 99 -16.63 29.27 13.16
N SER A 100 -17.78 28.70 13.56
CA SER A 100 -18.72 28.13 12.61
C SER A 100 -19.39 29.24 11.79
N VAL A 101 -18.88 29.44 10.56
CA VAL A 101 -19.68 30.03 9.48
C VAL A 101 -20.98 29.26 9.41
N SER A 102 -22.13 29.95 9.50
CA SER A 102 -23.42 29.30 9.27
C SER A 102 -23.54 28.99 7.78
N TRP A 103 -22.86 27.94 7.33
CA TRP A 103 -22.96 27.40 5.97
C TRP A 103 -24.42 27.12 5.61
N LYS A 104 -25.21 26.74 6.62
CA LYS A 104 -26.66 26.59 6.53
C LYS A 104 -27.35 27.85 5.97
N ASN A 105 -26.91 29.05 6.35
CA ASN A 105 -27.48 30.30 5.85
C ASN A 105 -27.01 30.61 4.43
N LEU A 106 -25.73 30.40 4.11
CA LEU A 106 -25.20 30.59 2.75
C LEU A 106 -25.92 29.69 1.73
N TRP A 107 -26.08 28.40 2.03
CA TRP A 107 -26.74 27.45 1.13
C TRP A 107 -28.28 27.61 1.10
N ARG A 108 -28.86 28.31 2.09
CA ARG A 108 -30.28 28.69 2.10
C ARG A 108 -30.60 29.95 1.29
N LEU A 109 -29.60 30.74 0.93
CA LEU A 109 -29.80 31.90 0.05
C LEU A 109 -30.36 31.43 -1.28
N ARG A 110 -31.53 31.95 -1.66
CA ARG A 110 -32.15 31.72 -2.97
C ARG A 110 -31.49 32.59 -4.03
N ILE A 111 -30.23 32.27 -4.32
CA ILE A 111 -29.37 32.88 -5.35
C ILE A 111 -28.81 31.77 -6.26
N PRO A 112 -28.38 32.08 -7.49
CA PRO A 112 -27.80 31.10 -8.41
C PRO A 112 -26.64 30.31 -7.77
N PRO A 113 -26.52 28.98 -8.01
CA PRO A 113 -25.47 28.15 -7.43
C PRO A 113 -24.04 28.69 -7.66
N LYS A 114 -23.79 29.36 -8.80
CA LYS A 114 -22.51 30.02 -9.09
C LYS A 114 -22.11 31.06 -8.03
N LEU A 115 -23.08 31.82 -7.50
CA LEU A 115 -22.84 32.83 -6.47
C LEU A 115 -22.63 32.17 -5.11
N GLN A 116 -23.34 31.07 -4.80
CA GLN A 116 -23.13 30.32 -3.57
C GLN A 116 -21.71 29.73 -3.51
N VAL A 117 -21.24 29.12 -4.60
CA VAL A 117 -19.87 28.58 -4.71
C VAL A 117 -18.82 29.70 -4.64
N PHE A 118 -19.08 30.84 -5.29
CA PHE A 118 -18.21 32.01 -5.20
C PHE A 118 -18.06 32.50 -3.75
N LEU A 119 -19.17 32.69 -3.02
CA LEU A 119 -19.16 33.12 -1.62
C LEU A 119 -18.46 32.10 -0.72
N TRP A 120 -18.68 30.80 -0.98
CA TRP A 120 -17.99 29.73 -0.26
C TRP A 120 -16.46 29.83 -0.47
N ARG A 121 -16.01 29.99 -1.72
CA ARG A 121 -14.59 30.18 -2.04
C ARG A 121 -13.99 31.44 -1.42
N LEU A 122 -14.76 32.53 -1.40
CA LEU A 122 -14.39 33.80 -0.76
C LEU A 122 -14.18 33.62 0.74
N CYS A 123 -15.13 33.00 1.44
CA CYS A 123 -15.06 32.77 2.89
C CYS A 123 -13.93 31.79 3.26
N HIS A 124 -13.59 30.84 2.39
CA HIS A 124 -12.43 29.95 2.57
C HIS A 124 -11.09 30.59 2.16
N ASN A 125 -11.08 31.86 1.75
CA ASN A 125 -9.90 32.56 1.24
C ASN A 125 -9.16 31.76 0.13
N THR A 126 -9.92 31.20 -0.81
CA THR A 126 -9.40 30.37 -1.92
C THR A 126 -9.49 31.06 -3.29
N LEU A 127 -9.98 32.30 -3.34
CA LEU A 127 -10.00 33.08 -4.57
C LEU A 127 -8.58 33.46 -5.01
N PRO A 128 -8.31 33.55 -6.33
CA PRO A 128 -7.00 33.90 -6.89
C PRO A 128 -6.71 35.41 -6.80
N VAL A 129 -6.70 35.96 -5.58
CA VAL A 129 -6.15 37.28 -5.26
C VAL A 129 -4.61 37.20 -5.22
N THR A 130 -3.90 38.31 -5.48
CA THR A 130 -2.43 38.30 -5.62
C THR A 130 -1.74 37.70 -4.40
N SER A 131 -2.18 38.03 -3.19
CA SER A 131 -1.65 37.45 -1.94
C SER A 131 -1.77 35.91 -1.86
N ASN A 132 -2.81 35.32 -2.43
CA ASN A 132 -2.98 33.86 -2.49
C ASN A 132 -2.18 33.22 -3.64
N LEU A 133 -1.97 33.95 -4.74
CA LEU A 133 -1.15 33.52 -5.86
C LEU A 133 0.34 33.52 -5.49
N LEU A 134 0.80 34.55 -4.79
CA LEU A 134 2.17 34.65 -4.25
C LEU A 134 2.48 33.52 -3.26
N LYS A 135 1.55 33.19 -2.35
CA LYS A 135 1.67 32.02 -1.46
C LYS A 135 1.85 30.69 -2.22
N ARG A 136 1.37 30.61 -3.46
CA ARG A 136 1.50 29.45 -4.35
C ARG A 136 2.68 29.58 -5.31
N LYS A 137 3.59 30.52 -5.06
CA LYS A 137 4.78 30.81 -5.87
C LYS A 137 4.47 31.19 -7.33
N VAL A 138 3.28 31.73 -7.59
CA VAL A 138 2.93 32.29 -8.90
C VAL A 138 3.44 33.73 -8.95
N VAL A 139 4.19 34.08 -10.00
CA VAL A 139 4.78 35.41 -10.19
C VAL A 139 3.69 36.40 -10.61
N VAL A 140 3.29 37.30 -9.71
CA VAL A 140 2.31 38.38 -9.94
C VAL A 140 2.70 39.62 -9.13
N GLU A 141 2.23 40.81 -9.52
CA GLU A 141 2.38 42.03 -8.72
C GLU A 141 1.57 41.95 -7.42
N GLU A 142 2.12 42.41 -6.30
CA GLU A 142 1.47 42.29 -4.99
C GLU A 142 0.32 43.31 -4.80
N TRP A 143 0.33 44.41 -5.56
CA TRP A 143 -0.59 45.53 -5.44
C TRP A 143 -2.01 45.20 -5.92
N CYS A 144 -3.00 45.85 -5.29
CA CYS A 144 -4.40 45.72 -5.65
C CYS A 144 -4.68 46.29 -7.06
N PRO A 145 -5.22 45.48 -7.99
CA PRO A 145 -5.51 45.94 -9.35
C PRO A 145 -6.48 47.12 -9.41
N LEU A 146 -7.35 47.26 -8.41
CA LEU A 146 -8.37 48.31 -8.36
C LEU A 146 -7.86 49.67 -7.85
N CYS A 147 -7.05 49.70 -6.79
CA CYS A 147 -6.57 50.96 -6.21
C CYS A 147 -5.08 51.22 -6.42
N ARG A 148 -4.27 50.16 -6.61
CA ARG A 148 -2.80 50.20 -6.69
C ARG A 148 -2.09 50.84 -5.49
N VAL A 149 -2.76 50.90 -4.33
CA VAL A 149 -2.22 51.52 -3.10
C VAL A 149 -1.84 50.47 -2.05
N ASP A 150 -2.62 49.40 -1.89
CA ASP A 150 -2.41 48.36 -0.87
C ASP A 150 -2.31 46.96 -1.51
N ILE A 151 -1.89 45.96 -0.73
CA ILE A 151 -1.78 44.55 -1.12
C ILE A 151 -3.16 43.93 -1.37
N GLU A 152 -3.33 43.17 -2.46
CA GLU A 152 -4.60 42.46 -2.73
C GLU A 152 -4.77 41.22 -1.84
N THR A 153 -5.35 41.44 -0.68
CA THR A 153 -6.00 40.41 0.14
C THR A 153 -7.50 40.35 -0.18
N ALA A 154 -8.17 39.24 0.17
CA ALA A 154 -9.63 39.16 0.03
C ALA A 154 -10.35 40.22 0.87
N THR A 155 -9.90 40.48 2.10
CA THR A 155 -10.46 41.55 2.95
C THR A 155 -10.27 42.91 2.30
N HIS A 156 -9.06 43.21 1.81
CA HIS A 156 -8.77 44.48 1.16
C HIS A 156 -9.63 44.67 -0.11
N LEU A 157 -9.62 43.71 -1.03
CA LEU A 157 -10.29 43.80 -2.32
C LEU A 157 -11.79 44.08 -2.19
N PHE A 158 -12.47 43.40 -1.26
CA PHE A 158 -13.92 43.42 -1.17
C PHE A 158 -14.48 44.44 -0.16
N LEU A 159 -13.71 44.85 0.85
CA LEU A 159 -14.22 45.67 1.96
C LEU A 159 -13.46 47.00 2.13
N GLU A 160 -12.14 47.00 1.99
CA GLU A 160 -11.31 48.17 2.36
C GLU A 160 -10.90 49.03 1.15
N CYS A 161 -10.77 48.42 -0.03
CA CYS A 161 -10.37 49.07 -1.26
C CYS A 161 -11.28 50.29 -1.53
N PRO A 162 -10.72 51.48 -1.83
CA PRO A 162 -11.52 52.67 -2.14
C PRO A 162 -12.58 52.43 -3.21
N CYS A 163 -12.25 51.66 -4.26
CA CYS A 163 -13.18 51.25 -5.31
C CYS A 163 -14.35 50.42 -4.76
N ALA A 164 -14.08 49.42 -3.90
CA ALA A 164 -15.12 48.61 -3.28
C ALA A 164 -16.00 49.43 -2.33
N ARG A 165 -15.40 50.36 -1.57
CA ARG A 165 -16.13 51.27 -0.68
C ARG A 165 -17.09 52.18 -1.46
N SER A 166 -16.69 52.67 -2.64
CA SER A 166 -17.59 53.40 -3.53
C SER A 166 -18.76 52.54 -4.02
N VAL A 167 -18.55 51.25 -4.31
CA VAL A 167 -19.63 50.31 -4.68
C VAL A 167 -20.60 50.12 -3.52
N TRP A 168 -20.10 49.88 -2.30
CA TRP A 168 -20.94 49.71 -1.11
C TRP A 168 -21.74 50.97 -0.78
N PHE A 169 -21.11 52.15 -0.81
CA PHE A 169 -21.74 53.43 -0.52
C PHE A 169 -22.75 53.85 -1.61
N GLY A 170 -22.43 53.62 -2.89
CA GLY A 170 -23.31 53.96 -4.01
C GLY A 170 -24.42 52.96 -4.30
N SER A 171 -24.43 51.81 -3.62
CA SER A 171 -25.50 50.80 -3.74
C SER A 171 -26.77 51.16 -2.95
N SER A 172 -27.84 50.41 -3.17
CA SER A 172 -29.08 50.49 -2.37
C SER A 172 -28.88 50.27 -0.87
N LEU A 173 -27.77 49.64 -0.46
CA LEU A 173 -27.45 49.41 0.95
C LEU A 173 -26.76 50.62 1.61
N SER A 174 -26.21 51.56 0.84
CA SER A 174 -25.56 52.79 1.31
C SER A 174 -24.55 52.59 2.46
N LEU A 175 -23.82 51.46 2.45
CA LEU A 175 -22.96 51.04 3.55
C LEU A 175 -21.67 51.87 3.60
N ARG A 176 -21.42 52.52 4.74
CA ARG A 176 -20.16 53.19 5.04
C ARG A 176 -19.24 52.24 5.81
N LEU A 177 -18.27 51.64 5.12
CA LEU A 177 -17.25 50.79 5.75
C LEU A 177 -16.04 51.66 6.17
N PRO A 178 -15.66 51.72 7.45
CA PRO A 178 -14.43 52.38 7.89
C PRO A 178 -13.18 51.62 7.45
N PRO A 179 -12.03 52.29 7.22
CA PRO A 179 -10.74 51.61 6.99
C PRO A 179 -10.41 50.70 8.19
N ARG A 180 -9.95 49.47 7.93
CA ARG A 180 -9.50 48.49 8.96
C ARG A 180 -10.55 48.11 10.01
N SER A 181 -11.83 48.10 9.64
CA SER A 181 -12.95 47.78 10.55
C SER A 181 -13.19 46.27 10.76
N VAL A 182 -12.42 45.39 10.12
CA VAL A 182 -12.69 43.96 10.06
C VAL A 182 -11.41 43.13 10.04
N ASP A 183 -11.30 42.14 10.93
CA ASP A 183 -10.15 41.22 10.99
C ASP A 183 -10.10 40.23 9.80
N SER A 184 -11.27 39.79 9.30
CA SER A 184 -11.35 38.92 8.11
C SER A 184 -12.70 39.02 7.38
N ILE A 185 -12.68 38.77 6.05
CA ILE A 185 -13.89 38.71 5.23
C ILE A 185 -14.88 37.63 5.67
N GLN A 186 -14.38 36.52 6.23
CA GLN A 186 -15.19 35.46 6.81
C GLN A 186 -15.92 35.94 8.07
N GLY A 187 -15.22 36.62 8.97
CA GLY A 187 -15.83 37.24 10.15
C GLY A 187 -16.89 38.29 9.79
N TRP A 188 -16.63 39.09 8.75
CA TRP A 188 -17.61 40.06 8.23
C TRP A 188 -18.87 39.38 7.68
N TRP A 189 -18.72 38.35 6.85
CA TRP A 189 -19.84 37.59 6.30
C TRP A 189 -20.69 36.95 7.42
N ASN A 190 -20.04 36.40 8.44
CA ASN A 190 -20.73 35.76 9.57
C ASN A 190 -21.62 36.75 10.32
N ARG A 191 -21.17 37.99 10.54
CA ARG A 191 -21.99 39.03 11.18
C ARG A 191 -23.28 39.31 10.40
N TRP A 192 -23.23 39.35 9.07
CA TRP A 192 -24.43 39.49 8.23
C TRP A 192 -25.32 38.26 8.26
N GLY A 193 -24.73 37.06 8.36
CA GLY A 193 -25.48 35.80 8.47
C GLY A 193 -26.40 35.70 9.70
N HIS A 194 -26.21 36.57 10.70
CA HIS A 194 -27.07 36.69 11.88
C HIS A 194 -28.14 37.79 11.76
N HIS A 195 -28.15 38.58 10.68
CA HIS A 195 -29.14 39.65 10.48
C HIS A 195 -30.52 39.06 10.15
N PRO A 196 -31.62 39.55 10.77
CA PRO A 196 -32.97 39.01 10.54
C PRO A 196 -33.37 39.01 9.05
N ASP A 197 -33.02 40.08 8.34
CA ASP A 197 -33.38 40.24 6.92
C ASP A 197 -32.47 39.47 5.95
N PHE A 198 -31.44 38.76 6.44
CA PHE A 198 -30.46 38.07 5.59
C PHE A 198 -31.10 37.02 4.69
N LEU A 199 -32.06 36.25 5.22
CA LEU A 199 -32.84 35.25 4.49
C LEU A 199 -34.26 35.74 4.13
N SER A 200 -34.57 37.02 4.34
CA SER A 200 -35.91 37.56 4.08
C SER A 200 -36.33 37.32 2.62
N PRO A 201 -37.53 36.79 2.36
CA PRO A 201 -38.07 36.65 1.01
C PRO A 201 -38.31 38.00 0.32
N GLU A 202 -38.65 39.04 1.10
CA GLU A 202 -39.12 40.35 0.64
C GLU A 202 -37.97 41.36 0.46
N LEU A 203 -36.97 41.31 1.35
CA LEU A 203 -35.87 42.28 1.42
C LEU A 203 -34.49 41.65 1.19
N SER A 204 -34.45 40.39 0.72
CA SER A 204 -33.30 39.46 0.65
C SER A 204 -31.91 40.10 0.72
N LEU A 205 -31.52 40.51 1.92
CA LEU A 205 -30.32 41.32 2.16
C LEU A 205 -29.07 40.52 1.81
N GLY A 206 -29.05 39.22 2.12
CA GLY A 206 -27.95 38.33 1.75
C GLY A 206 -27.79 38.16 0.24
N ALA A 207 -28.86 38.27 -0.55
CA ALA A 207 -28.77 38.24 -2.00
C ALA A 207 -28.22 39.55 -2.57
N GLN A 208 -28.60 40.72 -2.02
CA GLN A 208 -28.02 42.02 -2.39
C GLN A 208 -26.52 42.09 -2.07
N ILE A 209 -26.12 41.62 -0.89
CA ILE A 209 -24.70 41.55 -0.50
C ILE A 209 -23.94 40.61 -1.44
N ALA A 210 -24.52 39.47 -1.80
CA ALA A 210 -23.90 38.50 -2.70
C ALA A 210 -23.69 39.05 -4.13
N THR A 211 -24.68 39.78 -4.68
CA THR A 211 -24.55 40.36 -6.02
C THR A 211 -23.56 41.51 -6.06
N LEU A 212 -23.47 42.32 -5.00
CA LEU A 212 -22.46 43.38 -4.87
C LEU A 212 -21.04 42.82 -4.76
N LEU A 213 -20.82 41.80 -3.93
CA LEU A 213 -19.52 41.10 -3.86
C LEU A 213 -19.14 40.51 -5.21
N TRP A 214 -20.10 39.90 -5.92
CA TRP A 214 -19.86 39.39 -7.27
C TRP A 214 -19.51 40.50 -8.27
N GLY A 215 -20.18 41.66 -8.18
CA GLY A 215 -19.88 42.84 -8.99
C GLY A 215 -18.44 43.35 -8.77
N ILE A 216 -17.99 43.44 -7.51
CA ILE A 216 -16.60 43.82 -7.17
C ILE A 216 -15.60 42.82 -7.78
N TRP A 217 -15.88 41.51 -7.66
CA TRP A 217 -15.04 40.48 -8.27
C TRP A 217 -14.97 40.61 -9.80
N LYS A 218 -16.10 40.94 -10.44
CA LYS A 218 -16.18 41.14 -11.89
C LYS A 218 -15.41 42.37 -12.35
N ILE A 219 -15.50 43.51 -11.65
CA ILE A 219 -14.65 44.69 -11.96
C ILE A 219 -13.18 44.28 -11.90
N ARG A 220 -12.75 43.65 -10.79
CA ARG A 220 -11.36 43.23 -10.63
C ARG A 220 -10.90 42.36 -11.80
N ASN A 221 -11.71 41.39 -12.20
CA ASN A 221 -11.37 40.52 -13.32
C ASN A 221 -11.30 41.27 -14.66
N SER A 222 -12.18 42.23 -14.92
CA SER A 222 -12.08 43.06 -16.13
C SER A 222 -10.82 43.95 -16.11
N VAL A 223 -10.43 44.49 -14.95
CA VAL A 223 -9.17 45.26 -14.82
C VAL A 223 -7.95 44.37 -15.09
N VAL A 224 -7.95 43.13 -14.56
CA VAL A 224 -6.82 42.20 -14.69
C VAL A 224 -6.73 41.56 -16.08
N PHE A 225 -7.84 41.09 -16.64
CA PHE A 225 -7.85 40.29 -17.87
C PHE A 225 -8.19 41.10 -19.12
N GLU A 226 -8.97 42.18 -18.98
CA GLU A 226 -9.45 43.00 -20.10
C GLU A 226 -8.77 44.39 -20.10
N GLN A 227 -7.90 44.68 -19.13
CA GLN A 227 -7.21 45.97 -18.94
C GLN A 227 -8.17 47.17 -18.86
N ALA A 228 -9.43 46.95 -18.49
CA ALA A 228 -10.44 47.99 -18.36
C ALA A 228 -10.16 48.89 -17.14
N PRO A 229 -10.54 50.18 -17.16
CA PRO A 229 -10.46 51.03 -15.97
C PRO A 229 -11.46 50.56 -14.89
N PRO A 230 -11.14 50.70 -13.59
CA PRO A 230 -12.09 50.40 -12.52
C PRO A 230 -13.38 51.23 -12.66
N ASN A 231 -14.54 50.57 -12.73
CA ASN A 231 -15.84 51.22 -12.92
C ASN A 231 -16.83 50.84 -11.80
N PRO A 232 -16.79 51.50 -10.62
CA PRO A 232 -17.70 51.23 -9.51
C PRO A 232 -19.18 51.34 -9.88
N SER A 233 -19.56 52.38 -10.64
CA SER A 233 -20.94 52.61 -11.08
C SER A 233 -21.46 51.46 -11.94
N GLY A 234 -20.60 50.91 -12.81
CA GLY A 234 -20.89 49.73 -13.61
C GLY A 234 -21.18 48.48 -12.77
N ALA A 235 -20.43 48.23 -11.70
CA ALA A 235 -20.75 47.10 -10.81
C ALA A 235 -22.04 47.30 -10.05
N ILE A 236 -22.36 48.52 -9.59
CA ILE A 236 -23.63 48.79 -8.91
C ILE A 236 -24.78 48.47 -9.85
N GLN A 237 -24.71 48.91 -11.11
CA GLN A 237 -25.75 48.65 -12.10
C GLN A 237 -25.86 47.16 -12.46
N GLN A 238 -24.74 46.46 -12.66
CA GLN A 238 -24.74 45.02 -12.94
C GLN A 238 -25.24 44.20 -11.75
N ALA A 239 -24.87 44.57 -10.52
CA ALA A 239 -25.34 43.91 -9.30
C ALA A 239 -26.85 44.13 -9.10
N LYS A 240 -27.37 45.30 -9.47
CA LYS A 240 -28.80 45.61 -9.46
C LYS A 240 -29.57 44.74 -10.47
N ILE A 241 -29.12 44.70 -11.73
CA ILE A 241 -29.73 43.85 -12.78
C ILE A 241 -29.73 42.38 -12.34
N LEU A 242 -28.60 41.87 -11.87
CA LEU A 242 -28.49 40.49 -11.40
C LEU A 242 -29.38 40.22 -10.18
N PHE A 243 -29.60 41.19 -9.31
CA PHE A 243 -30.50 41.06 -8.17
C PHE A 243 -31.97 41.03 -8.62
N GLU A 244 -32.36 41.88 -9.57
CA GLU A 244 -33.71 41.89 -10.17
C GLU A 244 -34.03 40.56 -10.88
N GLU A 245 -33.09 40.03 -11.68
CA GLU A 245 -33.20 38.70 -12.30
C GLU A 245 -33.41 37.58 -11.27
N ILE A 246 -32.77 37.69 -10.10
CA ILE A 246 -32.92 36.72 -9.00
C ILE A 246 -34.31 36.80 -8.37
N LEU A 247 -34.91 38.00 -8.30
CA LEU A 247 -36.26 38.17 -7.80
C LEU A 247 -37.30 37.65 -8.80
N GLU A 248 -37.14 37.93 -10.09
CA GLU A 248 -38.04 37.47 -11.16
C GLU A 248 -38.06 35.93 -11.29
N ASN A 249 -36.89 35.29 -11.23
CA ASN A 249 -36.77 33.83 -11.29
C ASN A 249 -37.32 33.10 -10.06
N ARG A 250 -37.62 33.80 -8.95
CA ARG A 250 -38.33 33.20 -7.80
C ARG A 250 -39.84 33.08 -8.06
N ILE A 251 -40.40 33.89 -8.95
CA ILE A 251 -41.84 33.93 -9.24
C ILE A 251 -42.22 32.85 -10.26
N SER A 252 -41.30 32.49 -11.17
CA SER A 252 -41.50 31.43 -12.16
C SER A 252 -40.82 30.11 -11.73
N THR A 253 -41.53 29.23 -11.04
CA THR A 253 -41.08 27.83 -10.90
C THR A 253 -42.11 26.85 -11.48
N PRO A 254 -41.85 26.25 -12.66
CA PRO A 254 -42.51 25.00 -13.06
C PRO A 254 -41.88 23.84 -12.27
N PHE A 255 -42.73 22.98 -11.73
CA PHE A 255 -42.37 21.76 -11.01
C PHE A 255 -41.55 20.80 -11.92
N VAL A 256 -40.24 20.68 -11.67
CA VAL A 256 -39.42 19.60 -12.27
C VAL A 256 -39.33 18.46 -11.25
N ARG A 257 -40.07 17.37 -11.48
CA ARG A 257 -39.92 16.12 -10.71
C ARG A 257 -38.62 15.42 -11.11
N LYS A 258 -37.84 14.98 -10.11
CA LYS A 258 -36.65 14.13 -10.34
C LYS A 258 -37.04 12.82 -11.05
N PRO A 259 -36.25 12.32 -12.02
CA PRO A 259 -36.50 11.03 -12.65
C PRO A 259 -36.25 9.90 -11.65
N VAL A 260 -37.24 9.02 -11.50
CA VAL A 260 -37.15 7.82 -10.66
C VAL A 260 -36.46 6.72 -11.47
N HIS A 261 -35.30 6.25 -11.00
CA HIS A 261 -34.70 5.01 -11.51
C HIS A 261 -35.57 3.82 -11.04
N GLN A 262 -36.49 3.36 -11.89
CA GLN A 262 -37.22 2.12 -11.63
C GLN A 262 -36.39 0.92 -12.14
N PRO A 263 -36.21 -0.13 -11.31
CA PRO A 263 -35.66 -1.40 -11.77
C PRO A 263 -36.56 -2.00 -12.86
N TRP A 264 -35.98 -2.79 -13.77
CA TRP A 264 -36.74 -3.40 -14.85
C TRP A 264 -37.82 -4.33 -14.29
N VAL A 265 -39.08 -4.10 -14.67
CA VAL A 265 -40.23 -4.97 -14.35
C VAL A 265 -40.67 -5.69 -15.63
N SER A 266 -40.94 -6.99 -15.51
CA SER A 266 -41.48 -7.78 -16.61
C SER A 266 -42.83 -7.22 -17.09
N PRO A 267 -43.10 -7.25 -18.41
CA PRO A 267 -44.41 -6.87 -18.93
C PRO A 267 -45.48 -7.90 -18.52
N ARG A 268 -46.75 -7.57 -18.74
CA ARG A 268 -47.87 -8.49 -18.48
C ARG A 268 -47.79 -9.72 -19.38
N GLU A 269 -48.42 -10.81 -18.96
CA GLU A 269 -48.52 -12.04 -19.75
C GLU A 269 -49.03 -11.76 -21.17
N GLY A 270 -48.36 -12.35 -22.18
CA GLY A 270 -48.59 -12.08 -23.61
C GLY A 270 -47.91 -10.83 -24.19
N TRP A 271 -47.32 -9.95 -23.37
CA TRP A 271 -46.66 -8.72 -23.84
C TRP A 271 -45.14 -8.86 -23.96
N THR A 272 -44.56 -8.15 -24.94
CA THR A 272 -43.11 -8.01 -25.11
C THR A 272 -42.66 -6.59 -24.76
N LYS A 273 -41.64 -6.47 -23.92
CA LYS A 273 -41.04 -5.19 -23.51
C LYS A 273 -39.72 -4.99 -24.24
N ILE A 274 -39.63 -3.91 -25.01
CA ILE A 274 -38.40 -3.53 -25.72
C ILE A 274 -37.74 -2.40 -24.96
N ASN A 275 -36.53 -2.64 -24.46
CA ASN A 275 -35.69 -1.63 -23.83
C ASN A 275 -34.69 -1.12 -24.86
N VAL A 276 -34.66 0.19 -25.09
CA VAL A 276 -33.79 0.83 -26.06
C VAL A 276 -32.85 1.79 -25.34
N ASP A 277 -31.60 1.83 -25.77
CA ASP A 277 -30.60 2.80 -25.33
C ASP A 277 -29.82 3.33 -26.53
N GLY A 278 -29.32 4.56 -26.43
CA GLY A 278 -28.64 5.23 -27.53
C GLY A 278 -27.57 6.18 -27.05
N ALA A 279 -26.46 6.24 -27.79
CA ALA A 279 -25.37 7.15 -27.53
C ALA A 279 -24.94 7.83 -28.83
N ALA A 280 -24.61 9.12 -28.74
CA ALA A 280 -24.04 9.90 -29.82
C ALA A 280 -22.74 10.56 -29.37
N LEU A 281 -21.77 10.71 -30.27
CA LEU A 281 -20.56 11.45 -29.98
C LEU A 281 -20.86 12.95 -29.84
N PRO A 282 -20.13 13.69 -28.99
CA PRO A 282 -20.34 15.14 -28.79
C PRO A 282 -20.27 15.97 -30.08
N SER A 283 -19.54 15.47 -31.08
CA SER A 283 -19.40 16.09 -32.41
C SER A 283 -20.60 15.88 -33.34
N GLY A 284 -21.58 15.03 -32.99
CA GLY A 284 -22.77 14.72 -33.80
C GLY A 284 -22.54 13.80 -35.01
N ILE A 285 -21.29 13.38 -35.27
CA ILE A 285 -20.90 12.67 -36.50
C ILE A 285 -21.30 11.18 -36.49
N ALA A 286 -21.50 10.57 -35.31
CA ALA A 286 -21.92 9.18 -35.19
C ALA A 286 -22.87 8.98 -34.00
N ALA A 287 -23.91 8.19 -34.23
CA ALA A 287 -24.83 7.71 -33.20
C ALA A 287 -25.05 6.20 -33.34
N GLY A 288 -25.21 5.55 -32.20
CA GLY A 288 -25.56 4.13 -32.11
C GLY A 288 -26.73 3.93 -31.16
N VAL A 289 -27.63 3.01 -31.51
CA VAL A 289 -28.73 2.57 -30.65
C VAL A 289 -28.71 1.05 -30.54
N GLY A 290 -28.96 0.56 -29.32
CA GLY A 290 -29.18 -0.84 -29.00
C GLY A 290 -30.59 -1.04 -28.44
N ALA A 291 -31.21 -2.17 -28.77
CA ALA A 291 -32.52 -2.56 -28.26
C ALA A 291 -32.53 -4.02 -27.82
N VAL A 292 -33.23 -4.30 -26.71
CA VAL A 292 -33.45 -5.64 -26.16
C VAL A 292 -34.93 -5.88 -25.95
N ALA A 293 -35.50 -6.85 -26.66
CA ALA A 293 -36.87 -7.29 -26.50
C ALA A 293 -36.94 -8.48 -25.54
N ARG A 294 -37.76 -8.40 -24.49
CA ARG A 294 -37.99 -9.47 -23.50
C ARG A 294 -39.48 -9.76 -23.32
N ASN A 295 -39.84 -11.03 -23.12
CA ASN A 295 -41.21 -11.40 -22.76
C ASN A 295 -41.50 -11.19 -21.25
N HIS A 296 -42.72 -11.53 -20.83
CA HIS A 296 -43.19 -11.44 -19.45
C HIS A 296 -42.47 -12.36 -18.45
N HIS A 297 -41.75 -13.39 -18.91
CA HIS A 297 -40.86 -14.21 -18.07
C HIS A 297 -39.43 -13.65 -17.98
N GLY A 298 -39.13 -12.54 -18.67
CA GLY A 298 -37.79 -11.95 -18.71
C GLY A 298 -36.82 -12.61 -19.69
N LEU A 299 -37.28 -13.60 -20.46
CA LEU A 299 -36.51 -14.22 -21.54
C LEU A 299 -36.32 -13.21 -22.68
N ILE A 300 -35.08 -13.09 -23.16
CA ILE A 300 -34.73 -12.23 -24.29
C ILE A 300 -35.24 -12.90 -25.56
N LEU A 301 -36.19 -12.23 -26.22
CA LEU A 301 -36.74 -12.68 -27.50
C LEU A 301 -35.86 -12.23 -28.68
N ARG A 302 -35.30 -11.01 -28.61
CA ARG A 302 -34.46 -10.47 -29.70
C ARG A 302 -33.55 -9.35 -29.22
N LEU A 303 -32.38 -9.24 -29.85
CA LEU A 303 -31.41 -8.17 -29.66
C LEU A 303 -31.18 -7.46 -30.99
N GLY A 304 -31.15 -6.13 -30.98
CA GLY A 304 -30.86 -5.30 -32.16
C GLY A 304 -29.82 -4.24 -31.83
N LYS A 305 -28.88 -4.02 -32.74
CA LYS A 305 -27.90 -2.93 -32.67
C LYS A 305 -27.78 -2.29 -34.04
N GLN A 306 -27.76 -0.96 -34.09
CA GLN A 306 -27.48 -0.23 -35.31
C GLN A 306 -26.62 1.01 -35.01
N SER A 307 -25.63 1.25 -35.87
CA SER A 307 -24.77 2.43 -35.84
C SER A 307 -24.69 3.03 -37.24
N ARG A 308 -24.88 4.34 -37.37
CA ARG A 308 -24.68 5.05 -38.64
C ARG A 308 -23.93 6.37 -38.41
N ARG A 309 -23.13 6.74 -39.41
CA ARG A 309 -22.60 8.09 -39.56
C ARG A 309 -23.56 8.84 -40.49
N GLU A 310 -24.01 10.00 -40.02
CA GLU A 310 -24.79 11.01 -40.74
C GLU A 310 -26.34 10.87 -40.79
N ASN A 311 -27.00 11.99 -40.46
CA ASN A 311 -28.44 12.37 -40.49
C ASN A 311 -29.32 12.17 -39.21
N PRO A 312 -30.16 13.15 -38.80
CA PRO A 312 -30.81 13.19 -37.48
C PRO A 312 -32.20 12.52 -37.37
N HIS A 313 -32.70 11.82 -38.40
CA HIS A 313 -33.99 11.09 -38.32
C HIS A 313 -33.83 9.66 -37.76
N PHE A 314 -33.24 9.55 -36.57
CA PHE A 314 -32.70 8.30 -36.02
C PHE A 314 -33.74 7.36 -35.36
N LEU A 315 -34.91 7.87 -34.93
CA LEU A 315 -35.91 7.08 -34.19
C LEU A 315 -36.93 6.34 -35.09
N LEU A 316 -37.16 6.80 -36.31
CA LEU A 316 -38.18 6.23 -37.21
C LEU A 316 -37.78 4.84 -37.77
N HIS A 317 -36.48 4.56 -37.93
CA HIS A 317 -36.01 3.30 -38.51
C HIS A 317 -36.04 2.10 -37.55
N LEU A 318 -35.95 2.32 -36.24
CA LEU A 318 -35.97 1.23 -35.25
C LEU A 318 -37.36 0.56 -35.17
N PHE A 319 -38.43 1.32 -35.39
CA PHE A 319 -39.81 0.82 -35.40
C PHE A 319 -40.10 -0.11 -36.60
N PHE A 320 -39.54 0.19 -37.78
CA PHE A 320 -39.65 -0.68 -38.96
C PHE A 320 -38.89 -2.00 -38.81
N PHE A 321 -37.78 -2.01 -38.06
CA PHE A 321 -36.99 -3.22 -37.83
C PHE A 321 -37.72 -4.26 -36.95
N PHE A 322 -38.57 -3.83 -36.02
CA PHE A 322 -39.36 -4.72 -35.16
C PHE A 322 -40.68 -5.19 -35.78
N ASN A 323 -41.23 -4.48 -36.78
CA ASN A 323 -42.46 -4.89 -37.48
C ASN A 323 -42.22 -5.72 -38.75
N SER A 324 -40.96 -5.97 -39.15
CA SER A 324 -40.64 -6.88 -40.26
C SER A 324 -40.42 -8.31 -39.78
N SER A 325 -41.51 -9.00 -39.43
CA SER A 325 -41.60 -10.46 -39.35
C SER A 325 -43.06 -10.90 -39.18
N SER A 326 -43.93 -10.48 -40.10
CA SER A 326 -45.14 -11.24 -40.43
C SER A 326 -44.92 -11.90 -41.79
N ASN A 327 -45.34 -13.16 -41.86
CA ASN A 327 -45.21 -14.13 -42.96
C ASN A 327 -45.17 -13.54 -44.39
N PRO A 328 -44.32 -14.07 -45.30
CA PRO A 328 -44.26 -13.60 -46.68
C PRO A 328 -45.38 -14.27 -47.47
N LYS A 329 -46.52 -13.60 -47.63
CA LYS A 329 -47.52 -13.87 -48.68
C LYS A 329 -48.61 -12.81 -48.63
N THR A 330 -48.51 -11.82 -49.51
CA THR A 330 -49.55 -11.20 -50.36
C THR A 330 -49.19 -9.74 -50.66
N ARG A 331 -48.85 -9.48 -51.92
CA ARG A 331 -48.75 -8.16 -52.54
C ARG A 331 -50.15 -7.70 -52.97
N THR A 332 -50.52 -6.45 -52.66
CA THR A 332 -51.33 -5.50 -53.49
C THR A 332 -51.41 -4.16 -52.74
N SER A 333 -50.64 -3.15 -53.14
CA SER A 333 -51.03 -1.96 -53.94
C SER A 333 -51.91 -0.92 -53.21
N THR A 334 -51.33 0.28 -53.00
CA THR A 334 -51.92 1.65 -53.11
C THR A 334 -53.30 1.92 -52.47
N SER A 335 -53.52 2.90 -51.61
CA SER A 335 -53.28 4.33 -51.83
C SER A 335 -53.33 5.17 -50.53
N SER A 336 -52.80 6.39 -50.65
CA SER A 336 -52.65 7.45 -49.66
C SER A 336 -53.91 7.88 -48.91
N ARG A 337 -53.76 8.15 -47.61
CA ARG A 337 -54.40 9.31 -46.97
C ARG A 337 -53.38 10.04 -46.09
N THR A 338 -53.03 11.23 -46.54
CA THR A 338 -52.26 12.25 -45.84
C THR A 338 -53.15 12.87 -44.75
N MET A 339 -52.66 12.98 -43.51
CA MET A 339 -53.07 14.07 -42.60
C MET A 339 -51.93 14.50 -41.67
N ALA A 340 -51.51 15.74 -41.94
CA ALA A 340 -50.78 16.76 -41.20
C ALA A 340 -50.09 16.43 -39.84
N LEU A 341 -48.79 16.73 -39.81
CA LEU A 341 -48.06 17.19 -38.63
C LEU A 341 -48.32 18.70 -38.42
N ALA A 342 -48.50 19.13 -37.16
CA ALA A 342 -48.21 20.50 -36.76
C ALA A 342 -46.80 20.54 -36.13
N VAL A 343 -45.90 21.25 -36.82
CA VAL A 343 -44.54 21.58 -36.36
C VAL A 343 -44.59 23.02 -35.84
N PHE A 344 -44.13 23.25 -34.61
CA PHE A 344 -43.59 24.55 -34.23
C PHE A 344 -42.06 24.45 -34.19
N SER A 345 -41.44 25.09 -35.17
CA SER A 345 -40.01 25.38 -35.21
C SER A 345 -39.78 26.82 -34.74
N SER A 346 -38.90 27.02 -33.77
CA SER A 346 -38.11 28.24 -33.69
C SER A 346 -36.64 27.87 -33.48
N SER A 347 -35.82 28.35 -34.42
CA SER A 347 -34.36 28.27 -34.46
C SER A 347 -33.81 29.38 -33.54
N LEU A 348 -32.76 29.22 -32.70
CA LEU A 348 -31.33 29.27 -33.07
C LEU A 348 -30.43 29.01 -31.82
N TYR A 349 -29.46 28.10 -31.99
CA TYR A 349 -28.10 27.98 -31.38
C TYR A 349 -27.85 27.67 -29.88
N PRO A 350 -26.71 27.00 -29.55
CA PRO A 350 -26.74 25.75 -28.79
C PRO A 350 -26.27 25.92 -27.34
N SER A 351 -27.08 25.44 -26.40
CA SER A 351 -26.61 25.16 -25.04
C SER A 351 -26.63 23.65 -24.81
N SER A 352 -25.50 23.13 -24.35
CA SER A 352 -25.28 21.74 -23.99
C SER A 352 -26.26 21.31 -22.90
N THR A 353 -27.35 20.66 -23.31
CA THR A 353 -28.30 20.01 -22.42
C THR A 353 -28.48 18.56 -22.84
N ILE A 354 -28.16 17.64 -21.93
CA ILE A 354 -28.39 16.20 -22.06
C ILE A 354 -29.91 15.98 -21.94
N PHE A 355 -30.56 15.59 -23.03
CA PHE A 355 -31.95 15.15 -23.01
C PHE A 355 -32.06 13.80 -22.24
N SER A 356 -32.92 13.78 -21.22
CA SER A 356 -33.29 12.59 -20.45
C SER A 356 -34.63 12.03 -20.93
N ARG A 357 -34.69 10.69 -21.07
CA ARG A 357 -35.85 9.78 -21.21
C ARG A 357 -37.24 10.45 -21.28
N THR A 358 -37.86 10.42 -22.45
CA THR A 358 -39.31 10.60 -22.59
C THR A 358 -39.98 9.23 -22.77
N HIS A 359 -40.92 8.91 -21.88
CA HIS A 359 -41.91 7.87 -22.10
C HIS A 359 -43.13 8.54 -22.72
N LEU A 360 -43.52 8.15 -23.93
CA LEU A 360 -44.81 8.52 -24.51
C LEU A 360 -45.81 7.37 -24.27
N PRO A 361 -46.83 7.54 -23.41
CA PRO A 361 -48.04 6.74 -23.45
C PRO A 361 -49.00 7.36 -24.47
N ILE A 362 -49.42 6.60 -25.47
CA ILE A 362 -50.55 6.97 -26.34
C ILE A 362 -51.80 6.27 -25.77
N PRO A 363 -52.86 7.01 -25.40
CA PRO A 363 -54.13 6.43 -25.03
C PRO A 363 -54.96 6.15 -26.30
N LEU A 364 -55.47 4.93 -26.42
CA LEU A 364 -56.66 4.64 -27.22
C LEU A 364 -57.76 4.30 -26.22
N SER A 365 -58.65 5.26 -26.01
CA SER A 365 -59.95 5.01 -25.37
C SER A 365 -60.99 4.84 -26.47
N GLU A 366 -61.59 3.67 -26.53
CA GLU A 366 -63.01 3.55 -26.90
C GLU A 366 -63.70 2.89 -25.71
N GLU A 367 -64.66 3.60 -25.12
CA GLU A 367 -65.62 3.06 -24.15
C GLU A 367 -66.68 2.26 -24.90
N PHE A 368 -67.06 1.09 -24.38
CA PHE A 368 -68.47 0.70 -24.25
C PHE A 368 -68.63 -0.37 -23.16
N SER A 369 -69.73 -0.23 -22.41
CA SER A 369 -70.16 -1.02 -21.26
C SER A 369 -70.61 -2.45 -21.60
N ALA A 370 -70.46 -3.40 -20.67
CA ALA A 370 -71.57 -4.05 -19.95
C ALA A 370 -71.23 -5.44 -19.35
N SER A 371 -71.70 -5.63 -18.11
CA SER A 371 -72.20 -6.87 -17.46
C SER A 371 -71.28 -8.04 -17.06
N ILE A 372 -71.36 -8.33 -15.75
CA ILE A 372 -71.12 -9.52 -14.91
C ILE A 372 -71.87 -10.77 -15.50
N PRO A 373 -71.45 -12.06 -15.35
CA PRO A 373 -71.31 -12.77 -14.06
C PRO A 373 -70.31 -13.93 -13.85
N HIS A 374 -70.00 -14.16 -12.55
CA HIS A 374 -69.78 -15.44 -11.82
C HIS A 374 -68.77 -16.47 -12.40
N ASN A 375 -67.83 -17.12 -11.67
CA ASN A 375 -68.05 -17.94 -10.49
C ASN A 375 -66.76 -18.61 -9.91
N TYR A 376 -66.80 -18.93 -8.60
CA TYR A 376 -66.05 -19.94 -7.79
C TYR A 376 -64.51 -19.90 -7.62
N PHE A 377 -64.01 -19.49 -6.45
CA PHE A 377 -63.47 -20.29 -5.29
C PHE A 377 -62.08 -20.93 -5.57
N PHE A 378 -61.04 -20.87 -4.73
CA PHE A 378 -60.94 -21.02 -3.28
C PHE A 378 -59.74 -20.23 -2.68
N ARG A 379 -59.91 -19.82 -1.42
CA ARG A 379 -58.96 -19.06 -0.60
C ARG A 379 -58.19 -19.98 0.35
N SER A 380 -57.18 -19.38 0.95
CA SER A 380 -56.04 -19.91 1.67
C SER A 380 -56.26 -20.41 3.11
N ARG A 381 -55.23 -21.15 3.56
CA ARG A 381 -54.50 -21.04 4.86
C ARG A 381 -55.18 -21.43 6.18
N ALA A 382 -54.40 -22.28 6.86
CA ALA A 382 -53.93 -22.21 8.24
C ALA A 382 -54.88 -22.61 9.38
N SER A 383 -54.38 -23.49 10.26
CA SER A 383 -54.30 -23.22 11.70
C SER A 383 -53.63 -24.38 12.46
N ARG A 384 -52.87 -23.99 13.49
CA ARG A 384 -52.32 -24.82 14.59
C ARG A 384 -53.43 -25.50 15.41
N GLN A 385 -53.13 -26.63 16.04
CA GLN A 385 -53.42 -26.85 17.48
C GLN A 385 -52.77 -28.12 18.08
N LYS A 386 -52.40 -27.99 19.35
CA LYS A 386 -51.86 -29.00 20.29
C LYS A 386 -52.90 -30.07 20.65
N LYS A 387 -52.46 -31.27 21.05
CA LYS A 387 -53.13 -32.09 22.09
C LYS A 387 -52.17 -33.07 22.79
N ARG A 388 -52.47 -33.33 24.06
CA ARG A 388 -51.69 -34.06 25.07
C ARG A 388 -52.43 -35.36 25.44
N VAL A 389 -51.63 -36.43 25.57
CA VAL A 389 -51.70 -37.76 26.22
C VAL A 389 -52.90 -38.16 27.11
N THR A 390 -53.34 -39.44 27.00
CA THR A 390 -53.45 -40.51 28.06
C THR A 390 -54.30 -41.72 27.53
N PRO A 391 -54.39 -42.90 28.21
CA PRO A 391 -53.34 -43.85 28.61
C PRO A 391 -53.69 -45.34 28.28
N ALA A 392 -52.76 -46.29 28.40
CA ALA A 392 -53.08 -47.73 28.57
C ALA A 392 -51.97 -48.52 29.32
N ARG A 393 -52.41 -49.24 30.37
CA ARG A 393 -51.76 -50.32 31.18
C ARG A 393 -51.94 -51.66 30.44
N ALA A 394 -51.29 -52.82 30.65
CA ALA A 394 -50.34 -53.44 31.61
C ALA A 394 -49.66 -54.61 30.81
N ALA A 395 -48.57 -55.29 31.20
CA ALA A 395 -48.39 -56.12 32.39
C ALA A 395 -46.91 -56.54 32.56
N ALA A 396 -46.58 -56.95 33.79
CA ALA A 396 -45.25 -57.19 34.35
C ALA A 396 -44.80 -58.67 34.28
N VAL A 397 -43.49 -58.92 34.30
CA VAL A 397 -42.84 -60.03 35.05
C VAL A 397 -41.48 -59.54 35.58
N GLU A 398 -41.17 -59.97 36.80
CA GLU A 398 -40.19 -59.46 37.77
C GLU A 398 -38.72 -59.84 37.54
N ALA A 399 -37.83 -59.03 38.12
CA ALA A 399 -36.37 -59.14 38.17
C ALA A 399 -35.87 -60.02 39.33
N PRO A 400 -34.55 -60.18 39.47
CA PRO A 400 -33.90 -59.92 40.75
C PRO A 400 -32.82 -58.83 40.64
N ALA A 401 -32.77 -58.01 41.69
CA ALA A 401 -31.98 -56.80 41.83
C ALA A 401 -30.68 -57.02 42.63
N ALA A 402 -29.63 -56.28 42.26
CA ALA A 402 -28.65 -55.57 43.10
C ALA A 402 -27.51 -55.10 42.17
N SER A 403 -27.03 -53.87 42.13
CA SER A 403 -27.06 -52.74 43.06
C SER A 403 -26.82 -51.45 42.26
N THR A 404 -27.79 -50.54 42.26
CA THR A 404 -27.70 -49.25 41.57
C THR A 404 -27.13 -48.20 42.53
N SER A 405 -25.85 -47.85 42.38
CA SER A 405 -25.36 -46.55 42.82
C SER A 405 -25.78 -45.52 41.76
N ILE A 406 -26.70 -44.66 42.14
CA ILE A 406 -27.10 -43.47 41.40
C ILE A 406 -25.87 -42.57 41.28
N GLN A 407 -25.27 -42.51 40.09
CA GLN A 407 -24.50 -41.34 39.69
C GLN A 407 -25.37 -40.55 38.71
N GLY A 408 -25.83 -39.39 39.17
CA GLY A 408 -26.39 -38.37 38.31
C GLY A 408 -25.40 -38.07 37.20
N GLY A 409 -25.91 -37.95 35.97
CA GLY A 409 -25.13 -37.53 34.82
C GLY A 409 -24.59 -36.13 35.06
N ASP A 410 -23.38 -36.06 35.61
CA ASP A 410 -22.53 -34.91 35.45
C ASP A 410 -22.17 -34.87 33.96
N LYS A 411 -22.75 -33.93 33.20
CA LYS A 411 -22.29 -33.66 31.84
C LYS A 411 -20.91 -33.02 31.98
N SER A 412 -19.88 -33.85 32.17
CA SER A 412 -18.50 -33.42 32.12
C SER A 412 -18.32 -32.68 30.80
N LEU A 413 -17.83 -31.43 30.87
CA LEU A 413 -17.49 -30.65 29.68
C LEU A 413 -16.67 -31.54 28.73
N PRO A 414 -16.94 -31.53 27.41
CA PRO A 414 -16.14 -32.30 26.48
C PRO A 414 -14.67 -31.92 26.65
N GLY A 415 -13.85 -32.93 26.99
CA GLY A 415 -12.41 -32.77 27.15
C GLY A 415 -11.81 -32.17 25.88
N LYS A 416 -10.82 -31.30 26.05
CA LYS A 416 -10.11 -30.73 24.89
C LYS A 416 -9.30 -31.83 24.20
N LEU A 417 -9.18 -31.71 22.89
CA LEU A 417 -8.50 -32.69 22.02
C LEU A 417 -7.03 -32.85 22.40
N ARG A 418 -6.52 -34.07 22.25
CA ARG A 418 -5.09 -34.36 22.22
C ARG A 418 -4.55 -34.27 20.79
N VAL A 419 -3.64 -33.35 20.55
CA VAL A 419 -3.10 -33.01 19.23
C VAL A 419 -1.64 -33.44 19.15
N LEU A 420 -1.34 -34.31 18.18
CA LEU A 420 0.01 -34.75 17.86
C LEU A 420 0.58 -33.87 16.75
N VAL A 421 1.80 -33.37 16.91
CA VAL A 421 2.46 -32.51 15.92
C VAL A 421 3.77 -33.19 15.47
N ALA A 422 3.88 -33.51 14.19
CA ALA A 422 5.11 -34.03 13.60
C ALA A 422 5.96 -32.86 13.08
N GLY A 423 7.07 -32.55 13.74
CA GLY A 423 8.02 -31.49 13.39
C GLY A 423 7.95 -30.29 14.33
N GLY A 424 9.10 -29.95 14.93
CA GLY A 424 9.37 -28.79 15.80
C GLY A 424 10.02 -27.61 15.05
N GLY A 425 9.68 -27.42 13.77
CA GLY A 425 10.03 -26.20 13.04
C GLY A 425 9.20 -24.99 13.50
N ILE A 426 9.38 -23.83 12.85
CA ILE A 426 8.62 -22.59 13.16
C ILE A 426 7.10 -22.86 13.17
N GLY A 427 6.57 -23.49 12.12
CA GLY A 427 5.13 -23.79 12.04
C GLY A 427 4.64 -24.74 13.13
N GLY A 428 5.40 -25.80 13.42
CA GLY A 428 5.01 -26.79 14.45
C GLY A 428 5.03 -26.21 15.86
N LEU A 429 6.09 -25.48 16.23
CA LEU A 429 6.20 -24.84 17.55
C LEU A 429 5.16 -23.73 17.74
N VAL A 430 4.93 -22.89 16.71
CA VAL A 430 3.92 -21.82 16.81
C VAL A 430 2.51 -22.39 16.88
N PHE A 431 2.21 -23.47 16.15
CA PHE A 431 0.93 -24.16 16.28
C PHE A 431 0.77 -24.79 17.66
N ALA A 432 1.81 -25.43 18.21
CA ALA A 432 1.77 -26.01 19.54
C ALA A 432 1.50 -24.93 20.61
N LEU A 433 2.16 -23.77 20.51
CA LEU A 433 1.90 -22.62 21.37
C LEU A 433 0.45 -22.15 21.25
N ALA A 434 -0.03 -21.95 20.02
CA ALA A 434 -1.40 -21.49 19.76
C ALA A 434 -2.45 -22.48 20.32
N ALA A 435 -2.28 -23.77 20.07
CA ALA A 435 -3.17 -24.82 20.58
C ALA A 435 -3.13 -24.90 22.12
N LYS A 436 -1.94 -24.81 22.74
CA LYS A 436 -1.77 -24.78 24.20
C LYS A 436 -2.45 -23.57 24.82
N ARG A 437 -2.32 -22.37 24.24
CA ARG A 437 -3.01 -21.16 24.70
C ARG A 437 -4.54 -21.27 24.60
N LYS A 438 -5.05 -22.09 23.67
CA LYS A 438 -6.46 -22.48 23.60
C LYS A 438 -6.81 -23.68 24.51
N GLY A 439 -5.86 -24.21 25.28
CA GLY A 439 -6.02 -25.26 26.28
C GLY A 439 -6.08 -26.69 25.73
N PHE A 440 -5.72 -26.92 24.47
CA PHE A 440 -5.59 -28.27 23.93
C PHE A 440 -4.41 -29.00 24.56
N ASP A 441 -4.50 -30.33 24.67
CA ASP A 441 -3.36 -31.18 25.03
C ASP A 441 -2.53 -31.40 23.76
N VAL A 442 -1.23 -31.10 23.80
CA VAL A 442 -0.37 -31.07 22.61
C VAL A 442 0.92 -31.83 22.90
N LEU A 443 1.40 -32.58 21.90
CA LEU A 443 2.70 -33.23 21.92
C LEU A 443 3.42 -33.00 20.59
N VAL A 444 4.63 -32.44 20.64
CA VAL A 444 5.46 -32.14 19.46
C VAL A 444 6.58 -33.17 19.36
N PHE A 445 6.68 -33.85 18.22
CA PHE A 445 7.76 -34.78 17.92
C PHE A 445 8.75 -34.09 16.98
N GLU A 446 9.97 -33.83 17.45
CA GLU A 446 11.05 -33.28 16.63
C GLU A 446 12.22 -34.25 16.56
N LYS A 447 12.73 -34.48 15.34
CA LYS A 447 13.85 -35.38 15.11
C LYS A 447 15.16 -34.82 15.67
N ASP A 448 15.37 -33.51 15.59
CA ASP A 448 16.60 -32.89 16.03
C ASP A 448 16.45 -31.39 16.36
N LEU A 449 16.27 -31.09 17.65
CA LEU A 449 16.40 -29.74 18.20
C LEU A 449 17.85 -29.33 18.46
N SER A 450 18.85 -30.22 18.34
CA SER A 450 20.25 -29.80 18.42
C SER A 450 20.65 -28.92 17.24
N ALA A 451 19.91 -28.99 16.13
CA ALA A 451 19.91 -27.95 15.12
C ALA A 451 19.60 -26.55 15.70
N ILE A 452 18.81 -26.39 16.76
CA ILE A 452 18.59 -25.08 17.41
C ILE A 452 19.80 -24.66 18.27
N ARG A 453 20.76 -25.56 18.53
CA ARG A 453 21.92 -25.35 19.41
C ARG A 453 23.29 -25.49 18.71
N GLY A 454 23.36 -26.02 17.48
CA GLY A 454 24.62 -26.21 16.73
C GLY A 454 24.44 -26.17 15.21
N GLU A 455 23.74 -27.13 14.60
CA GLU A 455 23.59 -27.20 13.12
C GLU A 455 22.71 -26.09 12.50
N GLY A 456 21.91 -25.40 13.30
CA GLY A 456 21.05 -24.28 12.86
C GLY A 456 21.79 -22.96 12.78
N GLN A 457 23.04 -22.90 13.25
CA GLN A 457 23.95 -21.78 13.00
C GLN A 457 24.11 -21.57 11.48
N TYR A 458 24.01 -22.67 10.72
CA TYR A 458 24.05 -22.71 9.26
C TYR A 458 22.73 -22.31 8.57
N ARG A 459 21.60 -22.11 9.28
CA ARG A 459 20.28 -21.86 8.64
C ARG A 459 19.93 -20.39 8.44
N GLY A 460 20.84 -19.49 8.84
CA GLY A 460 20.76 -18.06 8.61
C GLY A 460 19.59 -17.37 9.34
N PRO A 461 19.69 -16.05 9.60
CA PRO A 461 18.55 -15.24 10.04
C PRO A 461 17.34 -15.34 9.10
N ILE A 462 16.16 -15.03 9.65
CA ILE A 462 14.88 -15.03 8.95
C ILE A 462 14.17 -13.69 9.16
N GLN A 463 13.56 -13.19 8.09
CA GLN A 463 12.70 -12.03 8.16
C GLN A 463 11.28 -12.45 8.57
N ILE A 464 10.75 -11.85 9.64
CA ILE A 464 9.36 -11.99 10.06
C ILE A 464 8.64 -10.68 9.74
N GLN A 465 7.72 -10.76 8.78
CA GLN A 465 6.98 -9.62 8.28
C GLN A 465 5.77 -9.28 9.16
N SER A 466 5.25 -8.07 8.99
CA SER A 466 4.16 -7.49 9.80
C SER A 466 2.93 -8.39 9.95
N ASN A 467 2.57 -9.17 8.92
CA ASN A 467 1.45 -10.11 8.96
C ASN A 467 1.67 -11.27 9.95
N ALA A 468 2.89 -11.78 10.03
CA ALA A 468 3.24 -12.88 10.92
C ALA A 468 3.47 -12.40 12.35
N LEU A 469 4.11 -11.24 12.55
CA LEU A 469 4.24 -10.61 13.86
C LEU A 469 2.86 -10.32 14.47
N ALA A 470 1.93 -9.80 13.66
CA ALA A 470 0.54 -9.62 14.04
C ALA A 470 -0.17 -10.92 14.47
N ALA A 471 0.07 -12.03 13.76
CA ALA A 471 -0.48 -13.32 14.12
C ALA A 471 0.14 -13.86 15.41
N LEU A 472 1.44 -13.62 15.65
CA LEU A 472 2.09 -13.94 16.93
C LEU A 472 1.47 -13.14 18.07
N GLU A 473 1.26 -11.83 17.93
CA GLU A 473 0.60 -11.01 18.97
C GLU A 473 -0.80 -11.55 19.33
N ALA A 474 -1.55 -12.04 18.34
CA ALA A 474 -2.87 -12.63 18.53
C ALA A 474 -2.83 -14.02 19.19
N ILE A 475 -1.73 -14.76 19.01
CA ILE A 475 -1.50 -16.06 19.67
C ILE A 475 -1.05 -15.82 21.12
N ASP A 476 -0.03 -14.99 21.29
CA ASP A 476 0.69 -14.77 22.53
C ASP A 476 1.49 -13.47 22.46
N LEU A 477 1.02 -12.45 23.17
CA LEU A 477 1.64 -11.12 23.17
C LEU A 477 3.04 -11.14 23.80
N GLU A 478 3.27 -11.91 24.86
CA GLU A 478 4.57 -11.94 25.55
C GLU A 478 5.65 -12.52 24.63
N VAL A 479 5.33 -13.63 23.97
CA VAL A 479 6.22 -14.26 22.99
C VAL A 479 6.47 -13.33 21.81
N ALA A 480 5.44 -12.62 21.33
CA ALA A 480 5.61 -11.64 20.27
C ALA A 480 6.58 -10.51 20.67
N GLU A 481 6.48 -10.00 21.91
CA GLU A 481 7.41 -8.98 22.43
C GLU A 481 8.85 -9.50 22.54
N GLU A 482 9.05 -10.76 22.95
CA GLU A 482 10.39 -11.36 22.95
C GLU A 482 10.99 -11.45 21.55
N VAL A 483 10.19 -11.85 20.56
CA VAL A 483 10.62 -11.88 19.15
C VAL A 483 10.95 -10.49 18.63
N LEU A 484 10.13 -9.48 18.95
CA LEU A 484 10.36 -8.10 18.54
C LEU A 484 11.61 -7.51 19.18
N LYS A 485 11.88 -7.82 20.45
CA LYS A 485 13.06 -7.38 21.20
C LYS A 485 14.34 -8.03 20.69
N ALA A 486 14.28 -9.31 20.33
CA ALA A 486 15.44 -10.04 19.81
C ALA A 486 15.72 -9.76 18.33
N GLY A 487 14.75 -9.23 17.58
CA GLY A 487 14.86 -8.95 16.15
C GLY A 487 15.43 -7.57 15.83
N CYS A 488 16.22 -7.49 14.77
CA CYS A 488 16.67 -6.24 14.17
C CYS A 488 15.55 -5.60 13.34
N ILE A 489 15.33 -4.29 13.51
CA ILE A 489 14.35 -3.53 12.73
C ILE A 489 14.92 -3.23 11.34
N THR A 490 14.23 -3.68 10.31
CA THR A 490 14.55 -3.35 8.90
C THR A 490 13.38 -2.73 8.16
N GLY A 491 12.16 -2.93 8.67
CA GLY A 491 10.94 -2.47 8.03
C GLY A 491 10.74 -0.95 8.04
N ASP A 492 11.52 -0.21 8.82
CA ASP A 492 11.51 1.25 9.00
C ASP A 492 12.51 2.00 8.10
N ARG A 493 13.27 1.26 7.28
CA ARG A 493 14.32 1.76 6.37
C ARG A 493 13.95 1.49 4.91
N ILE A 494 14.78 1.99 3.99
CA ILE A 494 14.65 1.69 2.57
C ILE A 494 14.94 0.21 2.32
N ASN A 495 14.00 -0.46 1.66
CA ASN A 495 14.12 -1.82 1.17
C ASN A 495 13.90 -1.78 -0.35
N GLY A 496 14.41 -2.71 -1.16
CA GLY A 496 14.08 -2.67 -2.60
C GLY A 496 14.93 -3.51 -3.55
N LEU A 497 14.75 -3.22 -4.84
CA LEU A 497 15.51 -3.82 -5.93
C LEU A 497 16.55 -2.83 -6.46
N VAL A 498 17.73 -3.35 -6.75
CA VAL A 498 18.91 -2.61 -7.15
C VAL A 498 19.48 -3.26 -8.41
N ASP A 499 20.06 -2.50 -9.32
CA ASP A 499 20.87 -3.06 -10.40
C ASP A 499 22.13 -3.70 -9.82
N GLY A 500 22.41 -4.97 -10.12
CA GLY A 500 23.56 -5.66 -9.55
C GLY A 500 24.91 -5.20 -10.07
N VAL A 501 24.96 -4.57 -11.25
CA VAL A 501 26.20 -4.08 -11.86
C VAL A 501 26.48 -2.66 -11.37
N SER A 502 25.52 -1.74 -11.52
CA SER A 502 25.75 -0.34 -11.18
C SER A 502 25.48 0.01 -9.71
N GLY A 503 24.76 -0.83 -8.96
CA GLY A 503 24.32 -0.51 -7.60
C GLY A 503 23.19 0.54 -7.54
N ASN A 504 22.65 0.98 -8.68
CA ASN A 504 21.58 1.98 -8.71
C ASN A 504 20.24 1.39 -8.33
N TRP A 505 19.44 2.14 -7.55
CA TRP A 505 18.08 1.75 -7.19
C TRP A 505 17.21 1.58 -8.44
N TYR A 506 16.66 0.38 -8.62
CA TYR A 506 15.64 0.13 -9.63
C TYR A 506 14.26 0.48 -9.07
N ILE A 507 13.95 0.05 -7.84
CA ILE A 507 12.73 0.42 -7.13
C ILE A 507 12.93 0.28 -5.62
N LYS A 508 12.30 1.15 -4.84
CA LYS A 508 12.29 1.13 -3.38
C LYS A 508 10.90 0.70 -2.87
N PHE A 509 10.88 -0.08 -1.80
CA PHE A 509 9.71 -0.70 -1.18
C PHE A 509 9.46 -0.05 0.17
N ASP A 510 8.29 0.58 0.31
CA ASP A 510 7.82 1.05 1.60
C ASP A 510 7.13 -0.09 2.36
N THR A 511 7.84 -0.61 3.36
CA THR A 511 7.32 -1.62 4.29
C THR A 511 6.82 -1.04 5.59
N PHE A 512 7.16 0.23 5.89
CA PHE A 512 6.81 0.90 7.14
C PHE A 512 5.40 1.45 7.09
N THR A 513 5.11 2.32 6.12
CA THR A 513 3.84 3.05 6.07
C THR A 513 2.63 2.11 6.01
N PRO A 514 2.62 1.04 5.18
CA PRO A 514 1.50 0.10 5.16
C PRO A 514 1.29 -0.65 6.50
N ALA A 515 2.37 -0.91 7.25
CA ALA A 515 2.28 -1.53 8.56
C ALA A 515 1.74 -0.53 9.60
N ALA A 516 2.32 0.67 9.65
CA ALA A 516 1.93 1.74 10.57
C ALA A 516 0.47 2.17 10.39
N GLU A 517 0.00 2.37 9.14
CA GLU A 517 -1.39 2.73 8.84
C GLU A 517 -2.41 1.67 9.28
N ARG A 518 -1.98 0.41 9.38
CA ARG A 518 -2.81 -0.74 9.80
C ARG A 518 -2.62 -1.12 11.28
N GLY A 519 -1.80 -0.36 12.01
CA GLY A 519 -1.44 -0.68 13.40
C GLY A 519 -0.79 -2.07 13.52
N LEU A 520 0.11 -2.40 12.60
CA LEU A 520 0.84 -3.67 12.59
C LEU A 520 2.28 -3.47 13.09
N PRO A 521 2.88 -4.52 13.70
CA PRO A 521 4.30 -4.48 14.05
C PRO A 521 5.17 -4.30 12.81
N VAL A 522 6.24 -3.52 12.94
CA VAL A 522 7.18 -3.28 11.84
C VAL A 522 8.06 -4.52 11.62
N THR A 523 8.30 -4.86 10.35
CA THR A 523 9.09 -6.04 9.95
C THR A 523 10.45 -6.11 10.66
N ARG A 524 10.79 -7.31 11.13
CA ARG A 524 12.05 -7.62 11.84
C ARG A 524 12.82 -8.73 11.15
N VAL A 525 14.14 -8.72 11.31
CA VAL A 525 15.03 -9.85 10.98
C VAL A 525 15.62 -10.41 12.25
N ILE A 526 15.52 -11.72 12.45
CA ILE A 526 15.94 -12.39 13.69
C ILE A 526 16.72 -13.65 13.36
N SER A 527 17.71 -13.98 14.20
CA SER A 527 18.35 -15.30 14.16
C SER A 527 17.30 -16.40 14.27
N ARG A 528 17.30 -17.33 13.31
CA ARG A 528 16.35 -18.45 13.31
C ARG A 528 16.50 -19.31 14.57
N MET A 529 17.72 -19.47 15.09
CA MET A 529 17.97 -20.20 16.33
C MET A 529 17.28 -19.50 17.51
N THR A 530 17.52 -18.20 17.68
CA THR A 530 16.89 -17.40 18.73
C THR A 530 15.37 -17.45 18.64
N LEU A 531 14.81 -17.29 17.43
CA LEU A 531 13.37 -17.38 17.20
C LEU A 531 12.80 -18.74 17.63
N GLN A 532 13.44 -19.85 17.26
CA GLN A 532 12.98 -21.18 17.64
C GLN A 532 13.18 -21.46 19.13
N GLN A 533 14.22 -20.91 19.76
CA GLN A 533 14.43 -21.00 21.22
C GLN A 533 13.30 -20.30 21.98
N ILE A 534 12.93 -19.08 21.59
CA ILE A 534 11.80 -18.34 22.17
C ILE A 534 10.52 -19.19 22.07
N PHE A 535 10.23 -19.76 20.89
CA PHE A 535 9.05 -20.60 20.73
C PHE A 535 9.11 -21.90 21.54
N ALA A 536 10.25 -22.60 21.56
CA ALA A 536 10.41 -23.83 22.32
C ALA A 536 10.25 -23.61 23.83
N GLN A 537 10.82 -22.52 24.36
CA GLN A 537 10.67 -22.12 25.77
C GLN A 537 9.21 -21.81 26.10
N ALA A 538 8.51 -21.06 25.24
CA ALA A 538 7.11 -20.72 25.43
C ALA A 538 6.18 -21.95 25.35
N VAL A 539 6.48 -22.90 24.47
CA VAL A 539 5.75 -24.18 24.35
C VAL A 539 5.96 -25.05 25.60
N GLY A 540 7.17 -25.09 26.14
CA GLY A 540 7.57 -25.92 27.28
C GLY A 540 8.26 -27.21 26.86
N GLU A 541 9.33 -27.59 27.57
CA GLU A 541 10.12 -28.79 27.25
C GLU A 541 9.33 -30.10 27.46
N ASP A 542 8.32 -30.10 28.32
CA ASP A 542 7.42 -31.23 28.59
C ASP A 542 6.51 -31.57 27.40
N VAL A 543 6.20 -30.57 26.58
CA VAL A 543 5.37 -30.72 25.37
C VAL A 543 6.20 -31.19 24.17
N ILE A 544 7.52 -31.02 24.21
CA ILE A 544 8.40 -31.27 23.07
C ILE A 544 9.24 -32.53 23.30
N MET A 545 8.94 -33.57 22.54
CA MET A 545 9.75 -34.77 22.44
C MET A 545 10.83 -34.59 21.37
N ASN A 546 12.05 -34.32 21.81
CA ASN A 546 13.22 -34.30 20.93
C ASN A 546 13.68 -35.72 20.56
N ALA A 547 14.58 -35.85 19.57
CA ALA A 547 15.07 -37.12 19.05
C ALA A 547 13.93 -38.10 18.64
N SER A 548 12.78 -37.54 18.25
CA SER A 548 11.54 -38.25 17.98
C SER A 548 11.12 -38.00 16.55
N ASN A 549 11.60 -38.85 15.65
CA ASN A 549 11.31 -38.76 14.22
C ASN A 549 10.03 -39.55 13.90
N VAL A 550 8.97 -38.85 13.49
CA VAL A 550 7.74 -39.49 13.01
C VAL A 550 8.01 -40.14 11.65
N VAL A 551 7.75 -41.44 11.53
CA VAL A 551 7.97 -42.18 10.28
C VAL A 551 6.68 -42.60 9.59
N ASP A 552 5.61 -42.82 10.37
CA ASP A 552 4.33 -43.26 9.86
C ASP A 552 3.17 -42.93 10.81
N PHE A 553 1.93 -43.12 10.36
CA PHE A 553 0.73 -42.98 11.18
C PHE A 553 -0.42 -43.90 10.71
N GLU A 554 -1.33 -44.23 11.63
CA GLU A 554 -2.59 -44.93 11.36
C GLU A 554 -3.77 -44.04 11.79
N ASP A 555 -4.73 -43.80 10.91
CA ASP A 555 -6.01 -43.10 11.20
C ASP A 555 -7.16 -44.11 11.12
N ASP A 556 -7.77 -44.43 12.26
CA ASP A 556 -8.88 -45.38 12.35
C ASP A 556 -10.26 -44.71 12.21
N GLY A 557 -10.29 -43.38 12.00
CA GLY A 557 -11.49 -42.55 11.92
C GLY A 557 -11.93 -41.96 13.25
N ASN A 558 -11.46 -42.47 14.38
CA ASN A 558 -11.73 -41.94 15.73
C ASN A 558 -10.47 -41.36 16.39
N LYS A 559 -9.33 -42.01 16.25
CA LYS A 559 -8.02 -41.63 16.77
C LYS A 559 -6.95 -41.75 15.69
N VAL A 560 -5.82 -41.10 15.91
CA VAL A 560 -4.62 -41.22 15.10
C VAL A 560 -3.49 -41.74 15.97
N THR A 561 -2.82 -42.80 15.51
CA THR A 561 -1.62 -43.33 16.14
C THR A 561 -0.40 -42.98 15.30
N VAL A 562 0.52 -42.21 15.87
CA VAL A 562 1.82 -41.87 15.28
C VAL A 562 2.85 -42.94 15.62
N MET A 563 3.65 -43.34 14.64
CA MET A 563 4.77 -44.26 14.79
C MET A 563 6.10 -43.49 14.65
N LEU A 564 6.96 -43.64 15.66
CA LEU A 564 8.31 -43.07 15.65
C LEU A 564 9.32 -44.06 15.05
N GLU A 565 10.45 -43.54 14.60
CA GLU A 565 11.55 -44.32 14.01
C GLU A 565 12.11 -45.39 14.96
N ASN A 566 12.06 -45.15 16.26
CA ASN A 566 12.47 -46.10 17.31
C ASN A 566 11.39 -47.15 17.64
N GLY A 567 10.26 -47.16 16.93
CA GLY A 567 9.15 -48.09 17.11
C GLY A 567 8.11 -47.68 18.16
N GLN A 568 8.33 -46.60 18.93
CA GLN A 568 7.33 -46.11 19.88
C GLN A 568 6.07 -45.59 19.16
N ARG A 569 4.92 -45.74 19.83
CA ARG A 569 3.61 -45.35 19.31
C ARG A 569 2.91 -44.38 20.26
N PHE A 570 2.27 -43.36 19.69
CA PHE A 570 1.53 -42.34 20.43
C PHE A 570 0.16 -42.12 19.83
N GLU A 571 -0.90 -42.17 20.65
CA GLU A 571 -2.28 -41.97 20.22
C GLU A 571 -2.77 -40.55 20.56
N GLY A 572 -3.51 -39.94 19.64
CA GLY A 572 -4.19 -38.65 19.81
C GLY A 572 -5.46 -38.53 18.96
N ASP A 573 -6.16 -37.41 19.09
CA ASP A 573 -7.40 -37.13 18.35
C ASP A 573 -7.16 -36.57 16.93
N LEU A 574 -5.98 -35.98 16.72
CA LEU A 574 -5.57 -35.26 15.52
C LEU A 574 -4.05 -35.34 15.35
N LEU A 575 -3.58 -35.52 14.12
CA LEU A 575 -2.18 -35.35 13.72
C LEU A 575 -2.01 -34.14 12.80
N VAL A 576 -1.05 -33.27 13.13
CA VAL A 576 -0.61 -32.15 12.31
C VAL A 576 0.81 -32.41 11.80
N GLY A 577 0.96 -32.61 10.49
CA GLY A 577 2.25 -32.73 9.83
C GLY A 577 2.87 -31.36 9.55
N ALA A 578 3.83 -30.94 10.37
CA ALA A 578 4.62 -29.71 10.26
C ALA A 578 6.11 -30.01 9.99
N ASP A 579 6.39 -31.16 9.37
CA ASP A 579 7.71 -31.78 9.16
C ASP A 579 8.43 -31.32 7.88
N GLY A 580 8.04 -30.15 7.37
CA GLY A 580 8.78 -29.41 6.33
C GLY A 580 8.61 -29.94 4.89
N ILE A 581 9.43 -29.44 3.98
CA ILE A 581 9.36 -29.76 2.54
C ILE A 581 9.54 -31.26 2.23
N TRP A 582 10.25 -31.99 3.08
CA TRP A 582 10.48 -33.44 2.97
C TRP A 582 9.51 -34.27 3.83
N SER A 583 8.33 -33.71 4.11
CA SER A 583 7.32 -34.29 4.99
C SER A 583 7.00 -35.76 4.70
N LYS A 584 7.20 -36.60 5.72
CA LYS A 584 6.81 -38.01 5.72
C LYS A 584 5.30 -38.15 5.90
N VAL A 585 4.70 -37.30 6.73
CA VAL A 585 3.23 -37.27 6.91
C VAL A 585 2.54 -37.01 5.57
N ARG A 586 3.03 -36.04 4.79
CA ARG A 586 2.53 -35.72 3.45
C ARG A 586 2.69 -36.92 2.50
N LYS A 587 3.87 -37.56 2.52
CA LYS A 587 4.15 -38.73 1.68
C LYS A 587 3.17 -39.87 1.97
N ASN A 588 2.86 -40.13 3.24
CA ASN A 588 1.97 -41.22 3.61
C ASN A 588 0.48 -40.86 3.35
N LEU A 589 0.10 -39.58 3.41
CA LEU A 589 -1.23 -39.11 3.03
C LEU A 589 -1.53 -39.20 1.52
N PHE A 590 -0.57 -38.81 0.69
CA PHE A 590 -0.81 -38.54 -0.74
C PHE A 590 0.08 -39.33 -1.70
N GLY A 591 0.93 -40.21 -1.18
CA GLY A 591 1.92 -40.94 -1.94
C GLY A 591 3.21 -40.15 -2.22
N PRO A 592 4.24 -40.82 -2.76
CA PRO A 592 5.51 -40.20 -3.08
C PRO A 592 5.34 -39.19 -4.23
N LYS A 593 5.63 -37.93 -3.95
CA LYS A 593 5.78 -36.89 -4.97
C LYS A 593 6.96 -36.02 -4.58
N GLU A 594 7.97 -35.97 -5.43
CA GLU A 594 9.20 -35.22 -5.15
C GLU A 594 8.96 -33.70 -5.13
N ALA A 595 9.83 -33.00 -4.41
CA ALA A 595 9.90 -31.54 -4.48
C ALA A 595 10.43 -31.12 -5.86
N SER A 596 9.98 -29.97 -6.36
CA SER A 596 10.40 -29.45 -7.66
C SER A 596 11.61 -28.55 -7.48
N TYR A 597 12.71 -28.87 -8.16
CA TYR A 597 13.88 -28.00 -8.19
C TYR A 597 13.51 -26.68 -8.90
N SER A 598 13.95 -25.54 -8.35
CA SER A 598 13.57 -24.22 -8.87
C SER A 598 14.50 -23.70 -9.98
N ASP A 599 15.41 -24.52 -10.50
CA ASP A 599 16.54 -24.15 -11.36
C ASP A 599 17.63 -23.29 -10.68
N TYR A 600 17.59 -23.11 -9.36
CA TYR A 600 18.54 -22.24 -8.66
C TYR A 600 19.29 -22.95 -7.55
N THR A 601 20.60 -22.75 -7.58
CA THR A 601 21.47 -22.94 -6.42
C THR A 601 21.61 -21.60 -5.71
N CYS A 602 21.57 -21.65 -4.39
CA CYS A 602 21.73 -20.52 -3.49
C CYS A 602 22.98 -20.72 -2.64
N TYR A 603 23.86 -19.72 -2.64
CA TYR A 603 24.91 -19.57 -1.65
C TYR A 603 24.42 -18.61 -0.57
N THR A 604 24.76 -18.86 0.68
CA THR A 604 24.42 -17.97 1.80
C THR A 604 25.62 -17.77 2.69
N GLY A 605 25.72 -16.56 3.24
CA GLY A 605 26.76 -16.18 4.19
C GLY A 605 26.26 -15.12 5.16
N ILE A 606 26.99 -14.97 6.26
CA ILE A 606 26.83 -13.90 7.24
C ILE A 606 28.20 -13.24 7.37
N ALA A 607 28.28 -11.97 6.99
CA ALA A 607 29.51 -11.18 7.06
C ALA A 607 29.50 -10.33 8.33
N ASP A 608 30.66 -10.25 9.00
CA ASP A 608 30.95 -9.23 10.02
C ASP A 608 31.28 -7.90 9.31
N PHE A 609 30.25 -7.26 8.79
CA PHE A 609 30.36 -6.11 7.92
C PHE A 609 29.22 -5.12 8.19
N VAL A 610 29.55 -3.85 8.35
CA VAL A 610 28.55 -2.77 8.54
C VAL A 610 28.64 -1.80 7.36
N PRO A 611 27.66 -1.80 6.45
CA PRO A 611 27.69 -0.89 5.32
C PRO A 611 27.47 0.56 5.79
N PRO A 612 27.98 1.57 5.07
CA PRO A 612 27.83 2.98 5.47
C PRO A 612 26.38 3.48 5.48
N ASP A 613 25.48 2.82 4.76
CA ASP A 613 24.05 3.14 4.68
C ASP A 613 23.17 2.31 5.64
N ILE A 614 23.76 1.58 6.60
CA ILE A 614 23.01 0.67 7.48
C ILE A 614 21.84 1.36 8.20
N GLU A 615 21.94 2.66 8.49
CA GLU A 615 20.92 3.45 9.17
C GLU A 615 19.73 3.82 8.27
N SER A 616 19.93 3.87 6.95
CA SER A 616 18.91 4.28 5.98
C SER A 616 18.40 3.13 5.11
N VAL A 617 19.15 2.02 5.00
CA VAL A 617 18.83 0.87 4.16
C VAL A 617 18.79 -0.42 4.98
N GLY A 618 17.67 -1.14 4.92
CA GLY A 618 17.48 -2.40 5.65
C GLY A 618 17.73 -3.65 4.80
N TYR A 619 17.35 -3.62 3.52
CA TYR A 619 17.34 -4.79 2.63
C TYR A 619 17.50 -4.41 1.15
N ARG A 620 18.26 -5.21 0.40
CA ARG A 620 18.45 -5.04 -1.05
C ARG A 620 18.38 -6.37 -1.80
N VAL A 621 17.78 -6.34 -2.99
CA VAL A 621 17.90 -7.39 -4.01
C VAL A 621 18.60 -6.82 -5.23
N PHE A 622 19.84 -7.22 -5.43
CA PHE A 622 20.67 -6.90 -6.59
C PHE A 622 20.31 -7.82 -7.76
N LEU A 623 19.80 -7.23 -8.83
CA LEU A 623 19.26 -7.93 -9.99
C LEU A 623 20.33 -8.15 -11.06
N GLY A 624 20.33 -9.34 -11.67
CA GLY A 624 21.21 -9.69 -12.77
C GLY A 624 20.62 -10.76 -13.68
N HIS A 625 21.27 -10.96 -14.83
CA HIS A 625 20.80 -11.98 -15.77
C HIS A 625 21.19 -13.38 -15.30
N LYS A 626 20.20 -14.25 -15.07
CA LYS A 626 20.32 -15.63 -14.55
C LYS A 626 20.90 -15.74 -13.13
N GLN A 627 21.13 -14.62 -12.46
CA GLN A 627 21.66 -14.60 -11.11
C GLN A 627 21.18 -13.34 -10.38
N TYR A 628 21.04 -13.42 -9.07
CA TYR A 628 20.69 -12.27 -8.24
C TYR A 628 21.28 -12.44 -6.85
N PHE A 629 21.48 -11.32 -6.16
CA PHE A 629 22.08 -11.29 -4.84
C PHE A 629 21.16 -10.54 -3.88
N VAL A 630 21.06 -10.99 -2.64
CA VAL A 630 20.22 -10.39 -1.61
C VAL A 630 21.07 -10.08 -0.41
N SER A 631 20.92 -8.89 0.18
CA SER A 631 21.58 -8.52 1.43
C SER A 631 20.58 -7.94 2.43
N SER A 632 20.72 -8.28 3.70
CA SER A 632 19.87 -7.81 4.78
C SER A 632 20.67 -7.54 6.05
N ASP A 633 20.34 -6.44 6.74
CA ASP A 633 20.77 -6.21 8.12
C ASP A 633 20.17 -7.27 9.04
N VAL A 634 21.00 -7.81 9.94
CA VAL A 634 20.56 -8.77 10.98
C VAL A 634 20.90 -8.27 12.39
N GLY A 635 21.42 -7.05 12.51
CA GLY A 635 21.83 -6.42 13.76
C GLY A 635 23.24 -6.81 14.21
N ALA A 636 23.68 -6.22 15.32
CA ALA A 636 24.97 -6.52 15.96
C ALA A 636 26.20 -6.44 15.04
N GLY A 637 26.14 -5.59 14.01
CA GLY A 637 27.24 -5.38 13.07
C GLY A 637 27.40 -6.48 12.01
N LYS A 638 26.36 -7.31 11.81
CA LYS A 638 26.38 -8.42 10.86
C LYS A 638 25.42 -8.17 9.69
N MET A 639 25.81 -8.62 8.51
CA MET A 639 24.99 -8.61 7.29
C MET A 639 24.80 -10.04 6.81
N GLN A 640 23.55 -10.44 6.59
CA GLN A 640 23.27 -11.70 5.90
C GLN A 640 23.16 -11.45 4.40
N TRP A 641 23.64 -12.41 3.62
CA TRP A 641 23.42 -12.41 2.18
C TRP A 641 23.07 -13.77 1.59
N TYR A 642 22.45 -13.72 0.40
CA TYR A 642 22.10 -14.86 -0.43
C TYR A 642 22.46 -14.57 -1.88
N ALA A 643 23.22 -15.45 -2.50
CA ALA A 643 23.58 -15.38 -3.91
C ALA A 643 22.91 -16.52 -4.67
N PHE A 644 22.00 -16.20 -5.58
CA PHE A 644 21.28 -17.17 -6.39
C PHE A 644 21.87 -17.24 -7.78
N HIS A 645 22.18 -18.44 -8.23
CA HIS A 645 22.76 -18.70 -9.55
C HIS A 645 21.99 -19.82 -10.24
N LYS A 646 21.60 -19.60 -11.51
CA LYS A 646 20.86 -20.59 -12.29
C LYS A 646 21.80 -21.69 -12.78
N GLU A 647 21.72 -22.87 -12.16
CA GLU A 647 22.51 -24.05 -12.54
C GLU A 647 21.75 -25.36 -12.23
N PRO A 648 22.15 -26.51 -12.81
CA PRO A 648 21.57 -27.81 -12.45
C PRO A 648 21.77 -28.16 -10.96
N ALA A 649 20.83 -28.90 -10.38
CA ALA A 649 20.92 -29.38 -9.00
C ALA A 649 22.05 -30.42 -8.81
N GLY A 650 22.53 -30.55 -7.58
CA GLY A 650 23.50 -31.57 -7.16
C GLY A 650 24.96 -31.20 -7.37
N GLY A 651 25.27 -29.94 -7.71
CA GLY A 651 26.65 -29.47 -7.84
C GLY A 651 27.45 -29.54 -6.52
N VAL A 652 28.76 -29.66 -6.63
CA VAL A 652 29.69 -29.62 -5.50
C VAL A 652 30.85 -28.71 -5.86
N ASP A 653 31.17 -27.75 -4.98
CA ASP A 653 32.33 -26.88 -5.17
C ASP A 653 33.60 -27.55 -4.67
N ALA A 654 34.75 -27.11 -5.20
CA ALA A 654 36.04 -27.52 -4.68
C ALA A 654 36.17 -27.11 -3.18
N PRO A 655 36.87 -27.91 -2.35
CA PRO A 655 37.19 -27.50 -0.99
C PRO A 655 37.89 -26.14 -0.99
N ASN A 656 37.41 -25.21 -0.17
CA ASN A 656 37.88 -23.82 -0.09
C ASN A 656 37.81 -23.01 -1.40
N GLY A 657 36.96 -23.41 -2.36
CA GLY A 657 36.79 -22.73 -3.64
C GLY A 657 35.50 -21.92 -3.80
N LYS A 658 34.65 -21.81 -2.76
CA LYS A 658 33.33 -21.17 -2.89
C LYS A 658 33.44 -19.67 -3.06
N LYS A 659 34.28 -18.99 -2.28
CA LYS A 659 34.52 -17.55 -2.40
C LYS A 659 35.10 -17.19 -3.76
N GLU A 660 36.14 -17.88 -4.21
CA GLU A 660 36.74 -17.66 -5.54
C GLU A 660 35.70 -17.84 -6.66
N ARG A 661 34.92 -18.93 -6.61
CA ARG A 661 33.83 -19.16 -7.56
C ARG A 661 32.80 -18.05 -7.53
N LEU A 662 32.39 -17.58 -6.35
CA LEU A 662 31.41 -16.50 -6.21
C LEU A 662 31.96 -15.19 -6.77
N LEU A 663 33.21 -14.82 -6.48
CA LEU A 663 33.84 -13.63 -7.07
C LEU A 663 33.86 -13.69 -8.60
N LYS A 664 34.07 -14.88 -9.18
CA LYS A 664 33.97 -15.08 -10.63
C LYS A 664 32.55 -15.01 -11.17
N ILE A 665 31.55 -15.54 -10.45
CA ILE A 665 30.13 -15.46 -10.85
C ILE A 665 29.64 -14.01 -10.83
N PHE A 666 30.05 -13.25 -9.81
CA PHE A 666 29.66 -11.86 -9.60
C PHE A 666 30.70 -10.86 -10.11
N GLU A 667 31.59 -11.27 -11.00
CA GLU A 667 32.58 -10.38 -11.62
C GLU A 667 31.89 -9.16 -12.26
N GLY A 668 32.40 -7.96 -11.98
CA GLY A 668 31.85 -6.70 -12.47
C GLY A 668 30.55 -6.25 -11.80
N TRP A 669 30.14 -6.88 -10.70
CA TRP A 669 29.05 -6.37 -9.84
C TRP A 669 29.55 -5.26 -8.91
N CYS A 670 28.61 -4.48 -8.38
CA CYS A 670 28.96 -3.34 -7.53
C CYS A 670 29.63 -3.77 -6.21
N ASP A 671 30.37 -2.84 -5.61
CA ASP A 671 31.14 -3.05 -4.38
C ASP A 671 30.28 -3.59 -3.23
N ASN A 672 29.00 -3.19 -3.15
CA ASN A 672 28.08 -3.70 -2.12
C ASN A 672 27.93 -5.23 -2.12
N VAL A 673 28.10 -5.89 -3.26
CA VAL A 673 28.03 -7.36 -3.39
C VAL A 673 29.40 -7.98 -3.17
N ILE A 674 30.43 -7.42 -3.79
CA ILE A 674 31.80 -7.95 -3.72
C ILE A 674 32.34 -7.85 -2.29
N ASP A 675 32.19 -6.70 -1.63
CA ASP A 675 32.69 -6.49 -0.27
C ASP A 675 32.06 -7.48 0.73
N LEU A 676 30.78 -7.84 0.55
CA LEU A 676 30.10 -8.85 1.39
C LEU A 676 30.67 -10.26 1.18
N ILE A 677 30.94 -10.65 -0.07
CA ILE A 677 31.56 -11.95 -0.39
C ILE A 677 32.97 -12.02 0.21
N LEU A 678 33.75 -10.93 0.09
CA LEU A 678 35.10 -10.85 0.62
C LEU A 678 35.12 -10.91 2.15
N ALA A 679 34.23 -10.17 2.82
CA ALA A 679 34.11 -10.09 4.27
C ALA A 679 33.50 -11.35 4.94
N THR A 680 33.12 -12.37 4.17
CA THR A 680 32.57 -13.62 4.70
C THR A 680 33.63 -14.70 4.68
N ASP A 681 33.84 -15.42 5.79
CA ASP A 681 34.78 -16.53 5.85
C ASP A 681 34.37 -17.68 4.89
N GLU A 682 35.34 -18.37 4.29
CA GLU A 682 35.13 -19.39 3.26
C GLU A 682 34.29 -20.59 3.76
N ASP A 683 34.49 -20.99 5.01
CA ASP A 683 33.77 -22.06 5.70
C ASP A 683 32.36 -21.63 6.13
N ALA A 684 32.14 -20.33 6.31
CA ALA A 684 30.82 -19.75 6.58
C ALA A 684 29.92 -19.66 5.33
N ILE A 685 30.47 -19.83 4.13
CA ILE A 685 29.71 -19.85 2.87
C ILE A 685 29.11 -21.23 2.62
N LEU A 686 27.79 -21.29 2.53
CA LEU A 686 27.03 -22.53 2.35
C LEU A 686 26.31 -22.56 1.00
N ARG A 687 26.44 -23.67 0.27
CA ARG A 687 25.71 -23.95 -0.97
C ARG A 687 24.48 -24.82 -0.71
N ARG A 688 23.32 -24.46 -1.29
CA ARG A 688 22.09 -25.24 -1.23
C ARG A 688 21.30 -25.12 -2.53
N ASP A 689 20.67 -26.20 -2.94
CA ASP A 689 19.73 -26.18 -4.04
C ASP A 689 18.33 -25.81 -3.55
N ILE A 690 17.63 -24.95 -4.30
CA ILE A 690 16.31 -24.45 -3.92
C ILE A 690 15.23 -25.34 -4.51
N TYR A 691 14.33 -25.78 -3.65
CA TYR A 691 13.19 -26.61 -4.02
C TYR A 691 11.90 -25.96 -3.54
N ASP A 692 10.83 -26.16 -4.30
CA ASP A 692 9.48 -25.79 -3.92
C ASP A 692 8.50 -26.94 -4.17
N ARG A 693 7.22 -26.74 -3.82
CA ARG A 693 6.16 -27.70 -4.09
C ARG A 693 4.97 -26.99 -4.69
N SER A 694 4.51 -27.47 -5.84
CA SER A 694 3.28 -26.99 -6.46
C SER A 694 2.09 -27.07 -5.46
N PRO A 695 1.33 -25.98 -5.29
CA PRO A 695 0.22 -25.95 -4.33
C PRO A 695 -0.80 -27.07 -4.57
N ILE A 696 -1.31 -27.64 -3.48
CA ILE A 696 -2.36 -28.67 -3.49
C ILE A 696 -3.66 -28.12 -2.89
N PHE A 697 -4.80 -28.63 -3.37
CA PHE A 697 -6.13 -28.18 -2.94
C PHE A 697 -6.66 -28.89 -1.69
N THR A 698 -5.98 -29.96 -1.26
CA THR A 698 -6.33 -30.81 -0.11
C THR A 698 -5.08 -30.92 0.75
N TRP A 699 -5.15 -30.52 2.02
CA TRP A 699 -4.01 -30.48 2.94
C TRP A 699 -4.06 -31.61 3.97
N GLY A 700 -5.22 -32.23 4.14
CA GLY A 700 -5.44 -33.35 5.04
C GLY A 700 -6.54 -34.31 4.59
N LYS A 701 -6.55 -35.49 5.23
CA LYS A 701 -7.57 -36.53 5.09
C LYS A 701 -7.88 -37.09 6.48
N GLY A 702 -9.16 -37.30 6.77
CA GLY A 702 -9.61 -37.79 8.07
C GLY A 702 -9.15 -36.86 9.19
N ARG A 703 -8.46 -37.43 10.18
CA ARG A 703 -7.96 -36.73 11.37
C ARG A 703 -6.49 -36.28 11.23
N VAL A 704 -6.01 -36.17 10.00
CA VAL A 704 -4.63 -35.75 9.72
C VAL A 704 -4.64 -34.55 8.79
N THR A 705 -3.91 -33.48 9.14
CA THR A 705 -3.69 -32.30 8.29
C THR A 705 -2.22 -31.94 8.21
N LEU A 706 -1.83 -31.20 7.18
CA LEU A 706 -0.50 -30.63 7.02
C LEU A 706 -0.51 -29.13 7.35
N LEU A 707 0.65 -28.58 7.71
CA LEU A 707 0.85 -27.18 8.06
C LEU A 707 2.24 -26.66 7.60
N GLY A 708 2.27 -25.44 7.05
CA GLY A 708 3.54 -24.80 6.64
C GLY A 708 4.15 -25.46 5.40
N ASP A 709 5.49 -25.63 5.40
CA ASP A 709 6.24 -26.14 4.25
C ASP A 709 5.84 -27.57 3.83
N SER A 710 5.22 -28.36 4.72
CA SER A 710 4.66 -29.67 4.36
C SER A 710 3.48 -29.55 3.38
N VAL A 711 2.79 -28.41 3.37
CA VAL A 711 1.73 -28.06 2.41
C VAL A 711 2.29 -27.28 1.23
N HIS A 712 2.98 -26.18 1.52
CA HIS A 712 3.17 -25.07 0.58
C HIS A 712 4.60 -24.52 0.58
N ALA A 713 5.59 -25.39 0.75
CA ALA A 713 7.00 -25.03 0.54
C ALA A 713 7.17 -24.23 -0.75
N MET A 714 7.68 -23.01 -0.61
CA MET A 714 7.76 -22.01 -1.67
C MET A 714 9.17 -21.46 -1.80
N GLN A 715 9.47 -20.87 -2.95
CA GLN A 715 10.74 -20.18 -3.17
C GLN A 715 10.89 -18.99 -2.20
N PRO A 716 12.12 -18.68 -1.75
CA PRO A 716 12.35 -17.71 -0.66
C PRO A 716 12.14 -16.25 -1.06
N ASN A 717 11.83 -15.96 -2.33
CA ASN A 717 11.98 -14.63 -2.95
C ASN A 717 10.99 -13.56 -2.46
N MET A 718 10.02 -13.95 -1.62
CA MET A 718 9.10 -13.03 -0.95
C MET A 718 9.29 -13.03 0.57
N GLY A 719 10.16 -13.88 1.13
CA GLY A 719 10.36 -14.02 2.58
C GLY A 719 9.10 -14.48 3.34
N GLN A 720 8.16 -15.17 2.68
CA GLN A 720 6.83 -15.45 3.25
C GLN A 720 6.63 -16.88 3.76
N GLY A 721 7.47 -17.87 3.44
CA GLY A 721 7.23 -19.27 3.85
C GLY A 721 6.98 -19.44 5.35
N GLY A 722 7.91 -18.95 6.19
CA GLY A 722 7.76 -18.97 7.65
C GLY A 722 6.59 -18.09 8.14
N CYS A 723 6.37 -16.93 7.52
CA CYS A 723 5.26 -16.04 7.84
C CYS A 723 3.90 -16.71 7.60
N MET A 724 3.77 -17.46 6.50
CA MET A 724 2.56 -18.21 6.17
C MET A 724 2.34 -19.38 7.12
N ALA A 725 3.39 -20.06 7.57
CA ALA A 725 3.29 -21.11 8.58
C ALA A 725 2.79 -20.58 9.95
N ILE A 726 3.19 -19.36 10.33
CA ILE A 726 2.70 -18.69 11.54
C ILE A 726 1.21 -18.35 11.40
N GLU A 727 0.80 -17.77 10.27
CA GLU A 727 -0.62 -17.49 10.00
C GLU A 727 -1.47 -18.77 9.97
N ASP A 728 -0.93 -19.87 9.42
CA ASP A 728 -1.58 -21.17 9.41
C ASP A 728 -1.79 -21.72 10.83
N SER A 729 -0.78 -21.56 11.68
CA SER A 729 -0.80 -21.99 13.08
C SER A 729 -1.93 -21.31 13.85
N TYR A 730 -2.06 -19.99 13.71
CA TYR A 730 -3.16 -19.23 14.28
C TYR A 730 -4.51 -19.72 13.75
N GLN A 731 -4.65 -19.84 12.43
CA GLN A 731 -5.93 -20.19 11.82
C GLN A 731 -6.38 -21.62 12.19
N LEU A 732 -5.48 -22.59 12.24
CA LEU A 732 -5.79 -23.96 12.62
C LEU A 732 -6.25 -24.01 14.09
N ALA A 733 -5.51 -23.37 15.00
CA ALA A 733 -5.90 -23.31 16.41
C ALA A 733 -7.27 -22.63 16.61
N LEU A 734 -7.56 -21.57 15.84
CA LEU A 734 -8.85 -20.87 15.86
C LEU A 734 -10.00 -21.77 15.40
N GLU A 735 -9.84 -22.51 14.30
CA GLU A 735 -10.91 -23.40 13.82
C GLU A 735 -11.14 -24.58 14.77
N LEU A 736 -10.09 -25.08 15.45
CA LEU A 736 -10.23 -26.11 16.48
C LEU A 736 -10.97 -25.57 17.71
N GLU A 737 -10.66 -24.36 18.15
CA GLU A 737 -11.38 -23.71 19.26
C GLU A 737 -12.86 -23.50 18.92
N LYS A 738 -13.18 -23.03 17.71
CA LYS A 738 -14.58 -22.86 17.26
C LYS A 738 -15.33 -24.19 17.31
N ALA A 739 -14.71 -25.27 16.82
CA ALA A 739 -15.31 -26.60 16.85
C ALA A 739 -15.53 -27.10 18.29
N TRP A 740 -14.57 -26.86 19.19
CA TRP A 740 -14.73 -27.18 20.61
C TRP A 740 -15.86 -26.37 21.27
N ARG A 741 -15.93 -25.05 21.05
CA ARG A 741 -17.02 -24.21 21.58
C ARG A 741 -18.39 -24.67 21.07
N GLN A 742 -18.49 -24.96 19.77
CA GLN A 742 -19.73 -25.48 19.18
C GLN A 742 -20.11 -26.85 19.77
N SER A 743 -19.13 -27.73 20.03
CA SER A 743 -19.34 -29.00 20.72
C SER A 743 -19.89 -28.80 22.13
N VAL A 744 -19.31 -27.89 22.91
CA VAL A 744 -19.80 -27.53 24.26
C VAL A 744 -21.23 -27.00 24.21
N GLU A 745 -21.54 -26.08 23.29
CA GLU A 745 -22.86 -25.46 23.16
C GLU A 745 -23.94 -26.44 22.70
N SER A 746 -23.62 -27.32 21.74
CA SER A 746 -24.58 -28.27 21.15
C SER A 746 -24.67 -29.60 21.91
N GLY A 747 -23.69 -29.91 22.76
CA GLY A 747 -23.55 -31.22 23.41
C GLY A 747 -23.21 -32.37 22.45
N THR A 748 -22.70 -32.06 21.25
CA THR A 748 -22.28 -33.06 20.24
C THR A 748 -20.76 -33.24 20.25
N PRO A 749 -20.21 -34.38 19.79
CA PRO A 749 -18.77 -34.57 19.68
C PRO A 749 -18.11 -33.51 18.77
N ILE A 750 -16.84 -33.19 19.05
CA ILE A 750 -16.08 -32.22 18.27
C ILE A 750 -15.91 -32.73 16.83
N ASP A 751 -16.41 -31.98 15.85
CA ASP A 751 -16.23 -32.28 14.43
C ASP A 751 -14.86 -31.80 13.95
N VAL A 752 -13.84 -32.62 14.21
CA VAL A 752 -12.45 -32.36 13.80
C VAL A 752 -12.35 -32.22 12.29
N ILE A 753 -12.99 -33.11 11.53
CA ILE A 753 -12.83 -33.18 10.06
C ILE A 753 -13.32 -31.88 9.41
N SER A 754 -14.51 -31.40 9.79
CA SER A 754 -15.02 -30.13 9.26
C SER A 754 -14.16 -28.94 9.66
N SER A 755 -13.60 -28.94 10.87
CA SER A 755 -12.66 -27.91 11.34
C SER A 755 -11.40 -27.85 10.46
N LEU A 756 -10.78 -29.00 10.16
CA LEU A 756 -9.62 -29.08 9.26
C LEU A 756 -9.95 -28.59 7.85
N LYS A 757 -11.16 -28.88 7.34
CA LYS A 757 -11.62 -28.37 6.04
C LYS A 757 -11.89 -26.87 6.03
N ASN A 758 -12.30 -26.29 7.15
CA ASN A 758 -12.45 -24.84 7.26
C ASN A 758 -11.08 -24.15 7.31
N TYR A 759 -10.12 -24.71 8.05
CA TYR A 759 -8.72 -24.26 8.02
C TYR A 759 -8.15 -24.24 6.59
N GLU A 760 -8.27 -25.35 5.85
CA GLU A 760 -7.87 -25.41 4.43
C GLU A 760 -8.51 -24.29 3.61
N ARG A 761 -9.83 -24.10 3.77
CA ARG A 761 -10.61 -23.14 2.99
C ARG A 761 -10.17 -21.69 3.22
N GLU A 762 -9.95 -21.31 4.48
CA GLU A 762 -9.54 -19.95 4.83
C GLU A 762 -8.11 -19.63 4.37
N ARG A 763 -7.23 -20.63 4.32
CA ARG A 763 -5.80 -20.43 4.03
C ARG A 763 -5.42 -20.62 2.57
N ARG A 764 -6.05 -21.56 1.87
CA ARG A 764 -5.64 -22.02 0.54
C ARG A 764 -5.49 -20.90 -0.49
N LEU A 765 -6.45 -19.98 -0.57
CA LEU A 765 -6.39 -18.90 -1.57
C LEU A 765 -5.19 -17.98 -1.32
N ARG A 766 -4.99 -17.57 -0.07
CA ARG A 766 -3.89 -16.67 0.29
C ARG A 766 -2.53 -17.34 0.06
N VAL A 767 -2.37 -18.59 0.51
CA VAL A 767 -1.17 -19.40 0.27
C VAL A 767 -0.89 -19.55 -1.22
N ALA A 768 -1.89 -19.88 -2.04
CA ALA A 768 -1.70 -20.07 -3.47
C ALA A 768 -1.25 -18.79 -4.17
N ILE A 769 -1.81 -17.63 -3.80
CA ILE A 769 -1.43 -16.32 -4.35
C ILE A 769 0.01 -15.99 -3.95
N ILE A 770 0.36 -16.09 -2.67
CA ILE A 770 1.72 -15.78 -2.17
C ILE A 770 2.75 -16.71 -2.83
N HIS A 771 2.45 -18.00 -2.94
CA HIS A 771 3.30 -18.96 -3.63
C HIS A 771 3.49 -18.60 -5.12
N GLY A 772 2.42 -18.21 -5.81
CA GLY A 772 2.47 -17.75 -7.20
C GLY A 772 3.35 -16.50 -7.35
N LEU A 773 3.18 -15.52 -6.46
CA LEU A 773 3.99 -14.30 -6.43
C LEU A 773 5.47 -14.61 -6.15
N ALA A 774 5.78 -15.56 -5.28
CA ALA A 774 7.16 -15.97 -4.99
C ALA A 774 7.86 -16.54 -6.23
N ARG A 775 7.19 -17.41 -6.99
CA ARG A 775 7.71 -17.91 -8.28
C ARG A 775 7.86 -16.79 -9.31
N MET A 776 6.88 -15.88 -9.39
CA MET A 776 6.97 -14.74 -10.31
C MET A 776 8.14 -13.83 -9.97
N ALA A 777 8.36 -13.53 -8.68
CA ALA A 777 9.49 -12.73 -8.22
C ALA A 777 10.84 -13.38 -8.60
N ALA A 778 10.95 -14.71 -8.49
CA ALA A 778 12.12 -15.45 -8.97
C ALA A 778 12.41 -15.27 -10.45
N ILE A 779 11.37 -15.44 -11.27
CA ILE A 779 11.47 -15.31 -12.72
C ILE A 779 11.83 -13.87 -13.07
N MET A 780 11.19 -12.88 -12.44
CA MET A 780 11.48 -11.47 -12.68
C MET A 780 12.92 -11.11 -12.29
N ALA A 781 13.39 -11.56 -11.13
CA ALA A 781 14.74 -11.25 -10.66
C ALA A 781 15.82 -11.83 -11.58
N SER A 782 15.60 -13.04 -12.09
CA SER A 782 16.57 -13.76 -12.92
C SER A 782 16.50 -13.47 -14.42
N THR A 783 15.35 -13.04 -14.92
CA THR A 783 15.19 -12.61 -16.33
C THR A 783 15.55 -11.15 -16.54
N TYR A 784 15.91 -10.44 -15.46
CA TYR A 784 16.34 -9.06 -15.51
C TYR A 784 17.49 -8.86 -16.49
N LYS A 785 17.33 -7.88 -17.37
CA LYS A 785 18.37 -7.38 -18.28
C LYS A 785 18.39 -5.87 -18.15
N ALA A 786 19.46 -5.34 -17.56
CA ALA A 786 19.67 -3.91 -17.42
C ALA A 786 19.74 -3.21 -18.78
N TYR A 787 20.47 -3.83 -19.72
CA TYR A 787 20.81 -3.26 -21.02
C TYR A 787 20.54 -4.23 -22.18
N LEU A 788 20.33 -3.69 -23.38
CA LEU A 788 20.31 -4.45 -24.63
C LEU A 788 21.71 -5.07 -24.86
N GLY A 789 21.79 -6.37 -25.15
CA GLY A 789 23.11 -6.97 -25.42
C GLY A 789 23.24 -8.48 -25.20
N VAL A 790 22.58 -9.04 -24.19
CA VAL A 790 22.76 -10.46 -23.86
C VAL A 790 21.98 -11.34 -24.84
N GLY A 791 22.71 -11.98 -25.76
CA GLY A 791 22.17 -12.89 -26.79
C GLY A 791 21.97 -12.27 -28.18
N LEU A 792 22.56 -11.11 -28.47
CA LEU A 792 22.40 -10.42 -29.77
C LEU A 792 23.27 -10.96 -30.92
N GLY A 793 24.06 -12.02 -30.70
CA GLY A 793 24.91 -12.63 -31.73
C GLY A 793 25.82 -11.60 -32.43
N PRO A 794 25.75 -11.44 -33.77
CA PRO A 794 26.61 -10.53 -34.53
C PRO A 794 26.45 -9.04 -34.18
N LEU A 795 25.42 -8.65 -33.42
CA LEU A 795 25.22 -7.27 -32.93
C LEU A 795 25.79 -7.05 -31.51
N SER A 796 26.69 -7.91 -31.04
CA SER A 796 27.31 -7.80 -29.71
C SER A 796 28.02 -6.46 -29.48
N PHE A 797 28.47 -5.76 -30.53
CA PHE A 797 29.07 -4.43 -30.40
C PHE A 797 28.14 -3.39 -29.75
N LEU A 798 26.82 -3.59 -29.82
CA LEU A 798 25.83 -2.72 -29.18
C LEU A 798 25.85 -2.81 -27.65
N THR A 799 26.44 -3.87 -27.07
CA THR A 799 26.59 -4.00 -25.60
C THR A 799 27.45 -2.87 -25.02
N LYS A 800 28.43 -2.35 -25.78
CA LYS A 800 29.31 -1.25 -25.37
C LYS A 800 28.56 0.04 -25.10
N PHE A 801 27.41 0.24 -25.74
CA PHE A 801 26.61 1.45 -25.60
C PHE A 801 25.65 1.42 -24.41
N ARG A 802 25.59 0.32 -23.63
CA ARG A 802 24.75 0.15 -22.42
C ARG A 802 23.35 0.79 -22.56
N ILE A 803 22.67 0.47 -23.66
CA ILE A 803 21.33 1.03 -23.95
C ILE A 803 20.31 0.36 -23.01
N PRO A 804 19.54 1.11 -22.20
CA PRO A 804 18.57 0.53 -21.27
C PRO A 804 17.56 -0.37 -21.98
N HIS A 805 17.30 -1.55 -21.42
CA HIS A 805 16.34 -2.48 -22.02
C HIS A 805 14.91 -1.91 -21.97
N PRO A 806 14.10 -1.94 -23.05
CA PRO A 806 12.74 -1.37 -23.06
C PRO A 806 11.84 -1.95 -21.96
N GLY A 807 12.01 -3.25 -21.64
CA GLY A 807 11.32 -3.92 -20.53
C GLY A 807 11.68 -3.37 -19.14
N ARG A 808 12.85 -2.76 -18.95
CA ARG A 808 13.25 -2.07 -17.71
C ARG A 808 12.40 -0.82 -17.49
N VAL A 809 12.19 -0.03 -18.54
CA VAL A 809 11.41 1.23 -18.45
C VAL A 809 9.92 0.96 -18.29
N GLY A 810 9.35 0.09 -19.13
CA GLY A 810 7.94 -0.29 -19.03
C GLY A 810 7.61 -1.08 -17.76
N GLY A 811 8.53 -1.94 -17.32
CA GLY A 811 8.42 -2.69 -16.07
C GLY A 811 8.39 -1.77 -14.84
N ARG A 812 9.27 -0.77 -14.78
CA ARG A 812 9.33 0.18 -13.65
C ARG A 812 7.99 0.86 -13.39
N VAL A 813 7.36 1.42 -14.42
CA VAL A 813 6.05 2.09 -14.30
C VAL A 813 4.96 1.16 -13.77
N PHE A 814 4.91 -0.09 -14.26
CA PHE A 814 3.94 -1.06 -13.77
C PHE A 814 4.18 -1.43 -12.31
N ILE A 815 5.45 -1.65 -11.93
CA ILE A 815 5.82 -2.03 -10.58
C ILE A 815 5.55 -0.87 -9.61
N ASP A 816 5.88 0.38 -9.95
CA ASP A 816 5.64 1.55 -9.09
C ASP A 816 4.16 1.71 -8.71
N VAL A 817 3.23 1.31 -9.60
CA VAL A 817 1.79 1.37 -9.33
C VAL A 817 1.29 0.11 -8.61
N ALA A 818 1.69 -1.07 -9.07
CA ALA A 818 1.15 -2.34 -8.58
C ALA A 818 1.74 -2.74 -7.22
N MET A 819 3.01 -2.41 -6.98
CA MET A 819 3.76 -2.92 -5.86
C MET A 819 3.34 -2.36 -4.50
N PRO A 820 3.04 -1.05 -4.33
CA PRO A 820 2.52 -0.56 -3.04
C PRO A 820 1.24 -1.28 -2.62
N LEU A 821 0.32 -1.52 -3.57
CA LEU A 821 -0.91 -2.28 -3.32
C LEU A 821 -0.62 -3.74 -2.96
N MET A 822 0.31 -4.37 -3.69
CA MET A 822 0.71 -5.75 -3.45
C MET A 822 1.39 -5.90 -2.08
N LEU A 823 2.37 -5.06 -1.75
CA LEU A 823 3.06 -5.05 -0.46
C LEU A 823 2.07 -4.80 0.69
N SER A 824 1.16 -3.83 0.53
CA SER A 824 0.10 -3.57 1.51
C SER A 824 -0.78 -4.81 1.74
N TRP A 825 -1.10 -5.59 0.71
CA TRP A 825 -1.86 -6.85 0.84
C TRP A 825 -1.04 -8.00 1.46
N ILE A 826 0.25 -8.11 1.11
CA ILE A 826 1.15 -9.13 1.66
C ILE A 826 1.39 -8.87 3.14
N LEU A 827 1.91 -7.68 3.47
CA LEU A 827 2.24 -7.23 4.83
C LEU A 827 1.02 -7.13 5.72
N GLY A 828 -0.11 -6.69 5.15
CA GLY A 828 -1.37 -6.59 5.87
C GLY A 828 -1.95 -7.95 6.25
N GLY A 829 -1.72 -8.97 5.44
CA GLY A 829 -2.26 -10.31 5.62
C GLY A 829 -3.73 -10.39 6.02
N ASN A 830 -4.06 -11.35 6.87
CA ASN A 830 -5.42 -11.52 7.41
C ASN A 830 -5.61 -10.74 8.73
N SER A 831 -4.83 -9.67 8.94
CA SER A 831 -4.75 -8.97 10.23
C SER A 831 -6.09 -8.41 10.74
N SER A 832 -7.03 -8.13 9.85
CA SER A 832 -8.38 -7.67 10.19
C SER A 832 -9.28 -8.76 10.80
N LYS A 833 -8.90 -10.05 10.68
CA LYS A 833 -9.62 -11.19 11.29
C LYS A 833 -8.90 -11.78 12.51
N LEU A 834 -7.81 -11.15 12.98
CA LEU A 834 -7.08 -11.63 14.15
C LEU A 834 -7.82 -11.22 15.43
N GLU A 835 -8.20 -12.20 16.24
CA GLU A 835 -8.84 -12.05 17.53
C GLU A 835 -7.76 -11.98 18.63
N GLY A 836 -8.02 -11.27 19.73
CA GLY A 836 -7.11 -11.24 20.88
C GLY A 836 -5.98 -10.21 20.81
N ARG A 837 -5.85 -9.47 19.70
CA ARG A 837 -4.91 -8.35 19.58
C ARG A 837 -5.61 -6.99 19.72
N SER A 838 -4.93 -6.02 20.32
CA SER A 838 -5.34 -4.62 20.25
C SER A 838 -4.72 -3.96 19.02
N LEU A 839 -5.50 -3.26 18.18
CA LEU A 839 -4.96 -2.42 17.10
C LEU A 839 -4.25 -1.22 17.73
N CYS A 840 -2.94 -1.32 17.95
CA CYS A 840 -2.16 -0.26 18.57
C CYS A 840 -0.77 -0.19 17.97
N CYS A 841 -0.28 1.03 17.77
CA CYS A 841 1.10 1.27 17.34
C CYS A 841 2.01 1.32 18.57
N ARG A 842 3.22 0.79 18.44
CA ARG A 842 4.30 1.00 19.42
C ARG A 842 4.90 2.37 19.21
N LEU A 843 5.23 3.07 20.29
CA LEU A 843 5.90 4.37 20.21
C LEU A 843 7.34 4.26 19.70
N SER A 844 7.98 3.10 19.90
CA SER A 844 9.32 2.78 19.42
C SER A 844 9.36 2.42 17.93
N ASP A 845 8.24 2.00 17.33
CA ASP A 845 8.13 1.71 15.89
C ASP A 845 8.00 3.03 15.10
N LYS A 846 9.09 3.81 15.05
CA LYS A 846 9.19 5.08 14.33
C LYS A 846 10.27 5.01 13.26
N ALA A 847 9.87 5.23 12.01
CA ALA A 847 10.83 5.46 10.92
C ALA A 847 11.50 6.84 11.00
N SER A 848 12.64 6.98 10.31
CA SER A 848 13.30 8.27 10.11
C SER A 848 12.33 9.30 9.53
N ASP A 849 12.41 10.54 10.03
CA ASP A 849 11.64 11.66 9.48
C ASP A 849 12.06 12.01 8.04
N GLN A 850 13.22 11.49 7.59
CA GLN A 850 13.70 11.61 6.21
C GLN A 850 13.26 10.45 5.31
N LEU A 851 12.60 9.40 5.83
CA LEU A 851 12.28 8.19 5.06
C LEU A 851 11.53 8.52 3.76
N GLN A 852 10.49 9.35 3.82
CA GLN A 852 9.73 9.76 2.64
C GLN A 852 10.61 10.51 1.62
N ARG A 853 11.51 11.37 2.09
CA ARG A 853 12.45 12.07 1.22
C ARG A 853 13.39 11.09 0.53
N TRP A 854 13.90 10.09 1.25
CA TRP A 854 14.76 9.06 0.68
C TRP A 854 14.07 8.17 -0.36
N PHE A 855 12.74 8.06 -0.34
CA PHE A 855 12.00 7.41 -1.44
C PHE A 855 12.02 8.23 -2.73
N GLU A 856 11.99 9.56 -2.63
CA GLU A 856 11.83 10.48 -3.76
C GLU A 856 13.17 11.03 -4.30
N ASP A 857 14.21 11.09 -3.46
CA ASP A 857 15.48 11.78 -3.72
C ASP A 857 16.67 10.84 -3.39
N ASP A 858 17.29 10.27 -4.43
CA ASP A 858 18.47 9.38 -4.31
C ASP A 858 19.69 10.13 -3.74
N ASP A 859 19.87 11.40 -4.07
CA ASP A 859 20.98 12.21 -3.55
C ASP A 859 20.81 12.48 -2.05
N ALA A 860 19.56 12.64 -1.56
CA ALA A 860 19.30 12.71 -0.13
C ALA A 860 19.59 11.41 0.61
N LEU A 861 19.38 10.26 -0.05
CA LEU A 861 19.72 8.96 0.51
C LEU A 861 21.24 8.74 0.55
N GLU A 862 21.96 9.14 -0.50
CA GLU A 862 23.43 9.10 -0.54
C GLU A 862 24.06 10.04 0.50
N ARG A 863 23.54 11.26 0.67
CA ARG A 863 24.01 12.18 1.72
C ARG A 863 23.78 11.66 3.14
N ALA A 864 22.87 10.70 3.32
CA ALA A 864 22.67 10.01 4.60
C ALA A 864 23.73 8.91 4.88
N LEU A 865 24.66 8.64 3.96
CA LEU A 865 25.76 7.70 4.16
C LEU A 865 26.63 8.12 5.35
N ASN A 866 26.67 7.25 6.35
CA ASN A 866 27.48 7.41 7.54
C ASN A 866 28.78 6.60 7.39
N GLY A 867 29.82 7.21 6.81
CA GLY A 867 31.13 6.59 6.59
C GLY A 867 32.18 7.55 6.03
N GLU A 868 33.43 7.13 6.10
CA GLU A 868 34.60 7.86 5.59
C GLU A 868 34.77 7.61 4.09
N TRP A 869 35.17 8.64 3.35
CA TRP A 869 35.34 8.57 1.89
C TRP A 869 36.81 8.44 1.52
N PHE A 870 37.09 7.56 0.57
CA PHE A 870 38.43 7.25 0.12
C PHE A 870 38.50 7.17 -1.40
N LEU A 871 39.67 7.53 -1.95
CA LEU A 871 40.06 7.22 -3.32
C LEU A 871 41.10 6.10 -3.27
N PHE A 872 40.74 4.91 -3.74
CA PHE A 872 41.62 3.74 -3.82
C PHE A 872 42.26 3.64 -5.20
N PRO A 873 43.59 3.48 -5.32
CA PRO A 873 44.25 3.43 -6.62
C PRO A 873 43.88 2.17 -7.41
N LEU A 874 43.64 2.32 -8.71
CA LEU A 874 43.39 1.23 -9.67
C LEU A 874 44.65 1.01 -10.52
N GLY A 875 45.41 -0.06 -10.27
CA GLY A 875 46.60 -0.38 -11.08
C GLY A 875 47.64 -1.29 -10.42
N ASN A 876 48.28 -2.14 -11.23
CA ASN A 876 49.11 -3.28 -10.82
C ASN A 876 50.59 -2.89 -10.58
N LYS A 877 51.07 -3.08 -9.34
CA LYS A 877 52.43 -3.45 -8.83
C LYS A 877 53.74 -3.02 -9.53
N THR A 878 53.79 -2.15 -10.53
CA THR A 878 55.06 -1.79 -11.21
C THR A 878 55.31 -0.29 -11.29
N GLY A 879 56.12 0.20 -10.35
CA GLY A 879 56.88 1.45 -10.47
C GLY A 879 56.19 2.72 -9.99
N GLY A 880 55.96 2.83 -8.67
CA GLY A 880 55.45 4.03 -7.98
C GLY A 880 54.14 3.74 -7.24
N ALA A 881 54.21 3.44 -5.94
CA ALA A 881 53.03 3.09 -5.16
C ALA A 881 52.12 4.31 -4.98
N LEU A 882 51.03 4.40 -5.74
CA LEU A 882 49.95 5.32 -5.44
C LEU A 882 49.39 4.97 -4.05
N GLN A 883 49.17 5.98 -3.22
CA GLN A 883 48.59 5.80 -1.88
C GLN A 883 47.08 6.04 -1.92
N THR A 884 46.35 5.34 -1.07
CA THR A 884 44.93 5.63 -0.80
C THR A 884 44.80 7.03 -0.23
N ILE A 885 43.86 7.80 -0.78
CA ILE A 885 43.60 9.18 -0.35
C ILE A 885 42.34 9.19 0.51
N HIS A 886 42.44 9.73 1.72
CA HIS A 886 41.27 10.02 2.57
C HIS A 886 40.70 11.40 2.24
N LEU A 887 39.38 11.49 2.09
CA LEU A 887 38.69 12.73 1.75
C LEU A 887 38.08 13.38 3.00
N SER A 888 38.45 14.63 3.25
CA SER A 888 37.89 15.43 4.34
C SER A 888 36.49 15.94 4.02
N ARG A 889 35.53 15.73 4.93
CA ARG A 889 34.19 16.34 4.87
C ARG A 889 34.14 17.80 5.35
N ASP A 890 35.26 18.37 5.81
CA ASP A 890 35.34 19.78 6.21
C ASP A 890 35.23 20.71 4.99
N GLU A 891 34.11 21.42 4.86
CA GLU A 891 33.84 22.32 3.74
C GLU A 891 34.87 23.45 3.61
N ASN A 892 35.55 23.80 4.71
CA ASN A 892 36.57 24.85 4.71
C ASN A 892 37.98 24.34 4.34
N LYS A 893 38.16 23.02 4.19
CA LYS A 893 39.45 22.39 3.84
C LYS A 893 39.34 21.56 2.56
N PRO A 894 39.23 22.21 1.39
CA PRO A 894 39.28 21.50 0.12
C PRO A 894 40.62 20.76 -0.05
N SER A 895 40.63 19.72 -0.88
CA SER A 895 41.86 19.03 -1.29
C SER A 895 42.27 19.48 -2.68
N VAL A 896 43.55 19.73 -2.90
CA VAL A 896 44.12 20.01 -4.22
C VAL A 896 45.01 18.85 -4.66
N ILE A 897 44.86 18.44 -5.91
CA ILE A 897 45.58 17.33 -6.52
C ILE A 897 46.57 17.90 -7.53
N GLY A 898 47.82 17.50 -7.41
CA GLY A 898 48.92 17.94 -8.28
C GLY A 898 50.04 16.91 -8.37
N ASN A 899 51.00 17.14 -9.27
CA ASN A 899 52.22 16.31 -9.35
C ASN A 899 53.32 16.73 -8.36
N SER A 900 53.14 17.88 -7.70
CA SER A 900 54.00 18.43 -6.65
C SER A 900 53.15 18.85 -5.44
N SER A 901 53.80 19.04 -4.29
CA SER A 901 53.13 19.51 -3.07
C SER A 901 53.00 21.03 -3.09
N HIS A 902 51.83 21.55 -2.73
CA HIS A 902 51.52 22.97 -2.65
C HIS A 902 51.35 23.41 -1.20
N ALA A 903 52.44 23.82 -0.57
CA ALA A 903 52.47 24.20 0.86
C ALA A 903 51.65 25.47 1.16
N ASP A 904 51.47 26.35 0.18
CA ASP A 904 50.75 27.63 0.32
C ASP A 904 49.23 27.49 0.11
N PHE A 905 48.73 26.28 -0.19
CA PHE A 905 47.30 26.05 -0.37
C PHE A 905 46.60 25.94 1.01
N PRO A 906 45.49 26.67 1.26
CA PRO A 906 44.84 26.72 2.58
C PRO A 906 44.14 25.41 3.01
N GLY A 907 44.23 24.34 2.20
CA GLY A 907 43.59 23.04 2.42
C GLY A 907 44.58 21.88 2.39
N ILE A 908 44.11 20.70 1.97
CA ILE A 908 44.93 19.48 1.90
C ILE A 908 45.62 19.41 0.54
N SER A 909 46.94 19.28 0.49
CA SER A 909 47.68 19.06 -0.76
C SER A 909 47.96 17.56 -0.95
N ILE A 910 47.53 17.01 -2.09
CA ILE A 910 47.70 15.60 -2.46
C ILE A 910 48.61 15.54 -3.68
N THR A 911 49.72 14.82 -3.56
CA THR A 911 50.71 14.65 -4.63
C THR A 911 50.58 13.29 -5.30
N ILE A 912 50.33 13.28 -6.61
CA ILE A 912 50.31 12.09 -7.47
C ILE A 912 51.52 12.16 -8.42
N PRO A 913 52.59 11.38 -8.18
CA PRO A 913 53.83 11.48 -8.94
C PRO A 913 53.68 10.83 -10.32
N SER A 914 53.01 11.52 -11.24
CA SER A 914 52.81 11.10 -12.62
C SER A 914 53.09 12.26 -13.58
N PRO A 915 53.82 12.03 -14.67
CA PRO A 915 54.12 13.07 -15.66
C PRO A 915 52.86 13.57 -16.38
N GLN A 916 51.76 12.82 -16.33
CA GLN A 916 50.48 13.19 -16.93
C GLN A 916 49.51 13.86 -15.94
N VAL A 917 49.93 14.03 -14.68
CA VAL A 917 49.26 14.89 -13.71
C VAL A 917 49.94 16.26 -13.75
N SER A 918 49.14 17.32 -13.80
CA SER A 918 49.64 18.71 -13.88
C SER A 918 50.08 19.17 -12.49
N GLU A 919 50.88 20.24 -12.42
CA GLU A 919 51.33 20.81 -11.15
C GLU A 919 50.14 21.15 -10.23
N MET A 920 49.11 21.79 -10.79
CA MET A 920 47.80 22.01 -10.18
C MET A 920 46.74 21.38 -11.08
N HIS A 921 46.36 20.13 -10.82
CA HIS A 921 45.53 19.34 -11.73
C HIS A 921 44.03 19.47 -11.43
N ALA A 922 43.62 19.21 -10.19
CA ALA A 922 42.21 19.23 -9.80
C ALA A 922 42.00 19.66 -8.35
N ARG A 923 40.76 20.02 -7.99
CA ARG A 923 40.33 20.34 -6.63
C ARG A 923 39.13 19.50 -6.24
N ILE A 924 39.17 18.90 -5.05
CA ILE A 924 38.04 18.22 -4.41
C ILE A 924 37.52 19.11 -3.28
N SER A 925 36.21 19.35 -3.25
CA SER A 925 35.54 20.09 -2.18
C SER A 925 34.32 19.33 -1.69
N CYS A 926 34.03 19.41 -0.39
CA CYS A 926 32.80 18.90 0.19
C CYS A 926 31.80 20.07 0.36
N LYS A 927 30.53 19.84 0.03
CA LYS A 927 29.43 20.79 0.29
C LYS A 927 28.15 20.02 0.58
N ASP A 928 27.47 20.36 1.67
CA ASP A 928 26.23 19.72 2.13
C ASP A 928 26.37 18.18 2.27
N GLY A 929 27.58 17.71 2.59
CA GLY A 929 27.92 16.29 2.71
C GLY A 929 28.20 15.56 1.39
N ALA A 930 28.12 16.25 0.24
CA ALA A 930 28.46 15.70 -1.08
C ALA A 930 29.83 16.18 -1.55
N PHE A 931 30.55 15.35 -2.29
CA PHE A 931 31.87 15.68 -2.84
C PHE A 931 31.79 16.13 -4.29
N PHE A 932 32.55 17.19 -4.60
CA PHE A 932 32.64 17.78 -5.92
C PHE A 932 34.10 17.81 -6.38
N LEU A 933 34.32 17.41 -7.62
CA LEU A 933 35.61 17.45 -8.30
C LEU A 933 35.61 18.55 -9.36
N THR A 934 36.65 19.37 -9.37
CA THR A 934 36.84 20.47 -10.34
C THR A 934 38.20 20.32 -11.00
N ASP A 935 38.23 20.16 -12.32
CA ASP A 935 39.47 20.20 -13.10
C ASP A 935 40.01 21.64 -13.17
N LEU A 936 41.27 21.87 -12.80
CA LEU A 936 41.89 23.20 -12.73
C LEU A 936 42.60 23.59 -14.03
N ARG A 937 41.98 23.27 -15.18
CA ARG A 937 42.57 23.41 -16.52
C ARG A 937 43.82 22.56 -16.69
N SER A 938 43.74 21.31 -16.25
CA SER A 938 44.85 20.38 -16.39
C SER A 938 45.14 20.08 -17.87
N GLU A 939 46.41 19.84 -18.18
CA GLU A 939 46.86 19.61 -19.56
C GLU A 939 46.21 18.36 -20.17
N HIS A 940 46.19 17.25 -19.41
CA HIS A 940 45.67 15.96 -19.85
C HIS A 940 44.20 15.71 -19.46
N GLY A 941 43.61 16.59 -18.66
CA GLY A 941 42.21 16.53 -18.24
C GLY A 941 41.94 15.51 -17.13
N THR A 942 40.86 15.77 -16.40
CA THR A 942 40.27 14.84 -15.44
C THR A 942 39.08 14.10 -16.05
N TRP A 943 38.98 12.79 -15.83
CA TRP A 943 37.89 11.96 -16.34
C TRP A 943 37.18 11.23 -15.20
N ILE A 944 35.86 11.09 -15.32
CA ILE A 944 35.06 10.24 -14.44
C ILE A 944 34.46 9.12 -15.29
N THR A 945 34.54 7.89 -14.80
CA THR A 945 33.72 6.77 -15.25
C THR A 945 32.71 6.49 -14.16
N ASP A 946 31.43 6.76 -14.43
CA ASP A 946 30.39 6.58 -13.45
C ASP A 946 30.06 5.10 -13.19
N ASN A 947 29.24 4.82 -12.19
CA ASN A 947 28.77 3.48 -11.88
C ASN A 947 27.96 2.79 -13.02
N GLU A 948 27.50 3.55 -14.02
CA GLU A 948 26.90 3.04 -15.25
C GLU A 948 27.93 2.81 -16.36
N GLY A 949 29.23 2.96 -16.08
CA GLY A 949 30.34 2.74 -16.99
C GLY A 949 30.50 3.82 -18.06
N ARG A 950 29.83 4.96 -17.92
CA ARG A 950 29.95 6.08 -18.85
C ARG A 950 31.18 6.89 -18.47
N ARG A 951 32.16 6.93 -19.38
CA ARG A 951 33.38 7.73 -19.23
C ARG A 951 33.19 9.10 -19.88
N TYR A 952 33.41 10.18 -19.12
CA TYR A 952 33.35 11.55 -19.62
C TYR A 952 34.46 12.42 -19.03
N ARG A 953 34.88 13.43 -19.79
CA ARG A 953 35.88 14.41 -19.36
C ARG A 953 35.18 15.54 -18.61
N LEU A 954 35.75 15.97 -17.49
CA LEU A 954 35.24 17.11 -16.75
C LEU A 954 35.47 18.42 -17.52
N PRO A 955 34.48 19.33 -17.56
CA PRO A 955 34.70 20.68 -18.06
C PRO A 955 35.66 21.43 -17.13
N PRO A 956 36.67 22.14 -17.67
CA PRO A 956 37.59 22.91 -16.83
C PRO A 956 36.86 23.94 -15.97
N ASN A 957 37.24 24.05 -14.70
CA ASN A 957 36.68 24.95 -13.69
C ASN A 957 35.18 24.77 -13.40
N CYS A 958 34.59 23.62 -13.75
CA CYS A 958 33.21 23.30 -13.42
C CYS A 958 33.14 22.22 -12.32
N PRO A 959 32.64 22.55 -11.11
CA PRO A 959 32.45 21.56 -10.06
C PRO A 959 31.44 20.49 -10.49
N THR A 960 31.87 19.23 -10.46
CA THR A 960 31.06 18.07 -10.82
C THR A 960 31.00 17.13 -9.63
N GLN A 961 29.79 16.75 -9.20
CA GLN A 961 29.62 15.76 -8.14
C GLN A 961 30.13 14.40 -8.62
N PHE A 962 30.76 13.64 -7.72
CA PHE A 962 31.10 12.24 -7.94
C PHE A 962 30.51 11.38 -6.83
N HIS A 963 30.26 10.12 -7.15
CA HIS A 963 29.47 9.20 -6.35
C HIS A 963 30.30 7.98 -5.90
N PRO A 964 29.83 7.20 -4.90
CA PRO A 964 30.45 5.93 -4.57
C PRO A 964 30.53 5.00 -5.79
N SER A 965 31.60 4.21 -5.88
CA SER A 965 31.94 3.35 -7.02
C SER A 965 32.38 4.06 -8.31
N ASP A 966 32.35 5.40 -8.38
CA ASP A 966 32.91 6.11 -9.53
C ASP A 966 34.43 5.88 -9.64
N VAL A 967 34.93 5.85 -10.88
CA VAL A 967 36.36 5.80 -11.17
C VAL A 967 36.84 7.15 -11.70
N ILE A 968 37.74 7.77 -10.96
CA ILE A 968 38.31 9.08 -11.27
C ILE A 968 39.71 8.90 -11.85
N VAL A 969 40.00 9.49 -13.00
CA VAL A 969 41.29 9.40 -13.68
C VAL A 969 41.87 10.79 -13.87
N PHE A 970 43.04 11.02 -13.28
CA PHE A 970 43.79 12.28 -13.40
C PHE A 970 44.82 12.19 -14.53
N GLY A 971 44.45 12.69 -15.71
CA GLY A 971 45.28 12.69 -16.92
C GLY A 971 45.43 11.32 -17.60
N SER A 972 45.81 10.27 -16.88
CA SER A 972 46.08 8.94 -17.43
C SER A 972 45.64 7.81 -16.51
N ASP A 973 45.42 6.62 -17.08
CA ASP A 973 44.99 5.44 -16.33
C ASP A 973 46.01 4.99 -15.25
N LYS A 974 47.25 5.50 -15.30
CA LYS A 974 48.25 5.33 -14.22
C LYS A 974 47.99 6.18 -12.98
N ALA A 975 46.98 7.04 -13.00
CA ALA A 975 46.50 7.87 -11.90
C ALA A 975 44.97 7.74 -11.80
N ALA A 976 44.50 6.49 -11.87
CA ALA A 976 43.10 6.11 -11.72
C ALA A 976 42.80 5.72 -10.27
N TYR A 977 41.65 6.14 -9.76
CA TYR A 977 41.19 5.85 -8.41
C TYR A 977 39.70 5.48 -8.38
N GLN A 978 39.33 4.46 -7.62
CA GLN A 978 37.95 4.11 -7.29
C GLN A 978 37.50 4.84 -6.02
N VAL A 979 36.29 5.42 -6.06
CA VAL A 979 35.67 6.05 -4.90
C VAL A 979 35.02 4.99 -4.02
N LYS A 980 35.49 4.84 -2.77
CA LYS A 980 34.87 3.95 -1.77
C LYS A 980 34.43 4.71 -0.53
N VAL A 981 33.35 4.24 0.09
CA VAL A 981 32.83 4.75 1.36
C VAL A 981 32.80 3.60 2.36
N MET A 982 33.37 3.79 3.55
CA MET A 982 33.52 2.72 4.55
C MET A 982 33.34 3.26 5.97
N LYS A 983 32.72 2.48 6.87
CA LYS A 983 32.57 2.86 8.30
C LYS A 983 33.85 2.73 9.12
N ALA A 984 34.76 1.85 8.73
CA ALA A 984 36.04 1.67 9.38
C ALA A 984 37.16 1.75 8.34
N PRO A 985 38.32 2.39 8.66
CA PRO A 985 39.49 2.30 7.81
C PRO A 985 39.95 0.83 7.74
N PRO A 986 40.59 0.40 6.64
CA PRO A 986 41.12 -0.96 6.53
C PRO A 986 42.04 -1.23 7.72
N LYS A 987 41.87 -2.37 8.40
CA LYS A 987 42.91 -2.86 9.30
C LYS A 987 44.12 -3.14 8.43
N LEU A 988 45.15 -2.29 8.50
CA LEU A 988 46.49 -2.63 8.04
C LEU A 988 47.09 -3.65 9.02
N THR A 989 46.48 -4.84 9.11
CA THR A 989 47.10 -6.00 9.73
C THR A 989 48.23 -6.42 8.79
N GLY A 990 49.46 -6.55 9.32
CA GLY A 990 50.69 -6.80 8.56
C GLY A 990 50.78 -8.15 7.84
N LYS A 991 49.67 -8.73 7.39
CA LYS A 991 49.63 -9.83 6.44
C LYS A 991 49.40 -9.25 5.06
N GLU A 992 50.44 -9.31 4.22
CA GLU A 992 50.42 -8.86 2.83
C GLU A 992 49.31 -9.53 1.98
N GLU A 993 48.71 -10.63 2.45
CA GLU A 993 47.62 -11.33 1.76
C GLU A 993 46.24 -10.62 1.85
N GLU A 994 45.93 -9.86 2.91
CA GLU A 994 44.61 -9.18 3.04
C GLU A 994 44.57 -7.86 2.25
N SER A 995 45.70 -7.18 2.13
CA SER A 995 45.81 -6.00 1.27
C SER A 995 45.69 -6.41 -0.20
N GLU A 996 46.28 -7.53 -0.62
CA GLU A 996 46.15 -8.06 -1.98
C GLU A 996 44.70 -8.35 -2.39
N ILE A 997 43.83 -8.76 -1.47
CA ILE A 997 42.42 -9.05 -1.75
C ILE A 997 41.60 -7.77 -1.98
N LEU A 998 41.96 -6.65 -1.34
CA LEU A 998 41.38 -5.32 -1.61
C LEU A 998 41.90 -4.69 -2.92
N TYR A 999 43.09 -5.09 -3.37
CA TYR A 999 43.71 -4.61 -4.62
C TYR A 999 43.40 -5.47 -5.85
N ALA A 1000 42.75 -6.63 -5.70
CA ALA A 1000 42.46 -7.57 -6.80
C ALA A 1000 41.16 -7.28 -7.58
N VAL A 1001 40.55 -6.10 -7.40
CA VAL A 1001 39.39 -5.61 -8.18
C VAL A 1001 39.84 -4.97 -9.48
#